data_AF-A0A0F9RHW5-F1
#
_entry.id   AF-A0A0F9RHW5-F1
#
_cell.length_a   1.000
_cell.length_b   1.000
_cell.length_c   1.000
_cell.angle_alpha   90.00
_cell.angle_beta   90.00
_cell.angle_gamma   90.00
#
_symmetry.space_group_name_H-M   'P 1'
#
loop_
_entity.id
_entity.type
_entity.pdbx_description
1 polymer ?
#
loop_
_entity_poly.entity_id
_entity_poly.type
_entity_poly.pdbx_seq_one_letter_code
_entity_poly.pdbx_strand_id
1 'polypeptide(L)'
;SSFYKLASKIKPIIDSKISHNFLGNLNKIDIAEFEDWLKLLQKKLHTDESYLNHFKCFLLWLIKIVIKLISEMWDMKNIPIFHSTILKDLKNYNFSFATIEEDIRVETNDIPAKNNIINSETRFTLKIKKLQGFLTYYIENYNNIYSKRFKNLDLNRSKVVTHQVYIELARKIIQNGQIPCIVYEICDDKKGWIRIGWSSHSPDERMKWYLNKSFSPSLPPDMANIYYEMAKNGSKRQAQARFDMRVRYVFPTKGEALIMEEFLTIFRNRANNPSGYDLTINNEYNKIVGELFKRHIGGRFPSGSLNPKWRDVPPIPLADAILEGSEMNELESLFSVSAKTIRRRFRAYGYGVKDIYDLKDARAFLLKPIIIEGFKKGLNQKNFFKNCRNEGIGIFDRFKFVLNKFNDRGAFFRRMLDQIWDTSKHKEARHLVIADYILSVITRPDITPGDAEAELKKFIKFKYRGEFAQICNNAFGIDFRGKRDDLFKPIIEKLALENKNEPKIQLRIAIGLGICKENDPVDIRDRASHWVASYVKRNYGIRPRMLPQYLHPGLSEYSSLKHQVFKYMDDHPKAKPMEVKENMESMNIATIRGYVKLWRKENWEKIKAPLNPYDLIPKYIEKLGVDKEIKVLTIKFLETFQSRKKIGNRNLKGLVAAALYLACFVKEKSVSKMSLEKCVGVSSVTIRKRIKELMDCIDKNNFSKLPRDVPLKPQVFKYLNNHPSARVNEVINLFKEENEDTILRYYQEWRIKRRLK
;
A
#
# COMPACT_ATOMS: atom_id res chain seq x y z
N SER A 1 -5.85 54.72 -2.77
CA SER A 1 -6.97 53.99 -3.44
C SER A 1 -7.03 54.26 -4.95
N SER A 2 -6.73 55.48 -5.41
CA SER A 2 -6.64 55.81 -6.85
C SER A 2 -5.41 55.19 -7.55
N PHE A 3 -4.27 55.02 -6.86
CA PHE A 3 -3.05 54.41 -7.42
C PHE A 3 -3.24 52.96 -7.89
N TYR A 4 -3.97 52.11 -7.14
CA TYR A 4 -4.24 50.73 -7.57
C TYR A 4 -5.25 50.66 -8.73
N LYS A 5 -6.21 51.59 -8.81
CA LYS A 5 -7.20 51.68 -9.91
C LYS A 5 -6.57 52.21 -11.20
N LEU A 6 -5.58 53.11 -11.09
CA LEU A 6 -4.81 53.62 -12.22
C LEU A 6 -3.75 52.61 -12.67
N ALA A 7 -3.01 52.00 -11.74
CA ALA A 7 -2.06 50.92 -12.01
C ALA A 7 -2.76 49.71 -12.66
N SER A 8 -3.97 49.34 -12.25
CA SER A 8 -4.73 48.27 -12.91
C SER A 8 -5.21 48.62 -14.32
N LYS A 9 -5.40 49.91 -14.64
CA LYS A 9 -5.81 50.37 -15.98
C LYS A 9 -4.63 50.57 -16.92
N ILE A 10 -3.44 50.91 -16.39
CA ILE A 10 -2.23 51.18 -17.18
C ILE A 10 -1.35 49.94 -17.34
N LYS A 11 -1.35 49.00 -16.37
CA LYS A 11 -0.54 47.77 -16.42
C LYS A 11 -0.76 46.91 -17.68
N PRO A 12 -1.99 46.74 -18.22
CA PRO A 12 -2.18 46.00 -19.47
C PRO A 12 -1.59 46.72 -20.70
N ILE A 13 -1.50 48.05 -20.67
CA ILE A 13 -1.01 48.88 -21.77
C ILE A 13 0.53 48.87 -21.82
N ILE A 14 1.19 48.86 -20.66
CA ILE A 14 2.67 48.82 -20.55
C ILE A 14 3.20 47.39 -20.78
N ASP A 15 2.59 46.37 -20.15
CA ASP A 15 3.11 45.00 -20.20
C ASP A 15 2.90 44.33 -21.58
N SER A 16 1.87 44.68 -22.35
CA SER A 16 1.60 44.00 -23.63
C SER A 16 2.26 44.66 -24.85
N LYS A 17 2.33 46.00 -24.92
CA LYS A 17 2.87 46.70 -26.10
C LYS A 17 4.37 46.96 -26.04
N ILE A 18 4.94 47.21 -24.86
CA ILE A 18 6.36 47.54 -24.74
C ILE A 18 7.21 46.26 -24.64
N SER A 19 6.80 45.26 -23.86
CA SER A 19 7.68 44.10 -23.66
C SER A 19 7.83 43.22 -24.90
N HIS A 20 6.79 43.07 -25.73
CA HIS A 20 6.82 42.11 -26.83
C HIS A 20 7.11 42.73 -28.20
N ASN A 21 6.68 43.98 -28.45
CA ASN A 21 6.94 44.70 -29.71
C ASN A 21 8.12 45.68 -29.63
N PHE A 22 8.37 46.36 -28.50
CA PHE A 22 9.42 47.38 -28.43
C PHE A 22 10.81 46.73 -28.25
N LEU A 23 10.97 45.82 -27.30
CA LEU A 23 12.25 45.13 -27.06
C LEU A 23 12.60 44.12 -28.18
N GLY A 24 11.59 43.50 -28.81
CA GLY A 24 11.78 42.56 -29.90
C GLY A 24 12.06 43.19 -31.27
N ASN A 25 11.67 44.46 -31.48
CA ASN A 25 11.88 45.18 -32.74
C ASN A 25 12.88 46.33 -32.64
N LEU A 26 13.52 46.57 -31.50
CA LEU A 26 14.57 47.59 -31.33
C LEU A 26 15.71 47.42 -32.37
N ASN A 27 15.95 46.19 -32.79
CA ASN A 27 16.93 45.80 -33.80
C ASN A 27 16.50 46.14 -35.24
N LYS A 28 15.24 46.55 -35.44
CA LYS A 28 14.58 46.77 -36.74
C LYS A 28 14.15 48.22 -36.97
N ILE A 29 14.25 49.07 -35.97
CA ILE A 29 13.93 50.50 -36.04
C ILE A 29 15.16 51.19 -36.59
N ASP A 30 15.02 51.95 -37.68
CA ASP A 30 16.12 52.76 -38.19
C ASP A 30 16.35 54.00 -37.32
N ILE A 31 17.49 54.66 -37.53
CA ILE A 31 17.90 55.80 -36.70
C ILE A 31 16.87 56.95 -36.79
N ALA A 32 16.22 57.14 -37.95
CA ALA A 32 15.26 58.22 -38.15
C ALA A 32 13.95 57.96 -37.39
N GLU A 33 13.42 56.72 -37.45
CA GLU A 33 12.24 56.33 -36.64
C GLU A 33 12.55 56.40 -35.14
N PHE A 34 13.74 56.00 -34.71
CA PHE A 34 14.13 56.08 -33.30
C PHE A 34 14.20 57.53 -32.80
N GLU A 35 14.74 58.43 -33.62
CA GLU A 35 14.77 59.87 -33.32
C GLU A 35 13.36 60.47 -33.22
N ASP A 36 12.43 60.09 -34.08
CA ASP A 36 11.06 60.59 -34.04
C ASP A 36 10.29 60.07 -32.81
N TRP A 37 10.55 58.83 -32.38
CA TRP A 37 10.04 58.31 -31.11
C TRP A 37 10.65 59.03 -29.90
N LEU A 38 11.93 59.39 -29.95
CA LEU A 38 12.57 60.19 -28.90
C LEU A 38 11.97 61.59 -28.82
N LYS A 39 11.73 62.26 -29.96
CA LYS A 39 11.05 63.56 -30.00
C LYS A 39 9.63 63.47 -29.44
N LEU A 40 8.90 62.40 -29.74
CA LEU A 40 7.55 62.16 -29.21
C LEU A 40 7.56 61.92 -27.70
N LEU A 41 8.53 61.14 -27.20
CA LEU A 41 8.75 60.92 -25.78
C LEU A 41 9.09 62.23 -25.06
N GLN A 42 10.01 63.02 -25.62
CA GLN A 42 10.39 64.33 -25.09
C GLN A 42 9.19 65.28 -25.02
N LYS A 43 8.35 65.33 -26.07
CA LYS A 43 7.11 66.12 -26.09
C LYS A 43 6.12 65.70 -25.00
N LYS A 44 6.03 64.39 -24.68
CA LYS A 44 5.16 63.89 -23.60
C LYS A 44 5.72 64.11 -22.20
N LEU A 45 7.05 64.01 -22.04
CA LEU A 45 7.72 64.29 -20.77
C LEU A 45 7.58 65.75 -20.33
N HIS A 46 7.42 66.68 -21.28
CA HIS A 46 7.19 68.10 -20.99
C HIS A 46 5.73 68.48 -20.78
N THR A 47 4.77 67.66 -21.21
CA THR A 47 3.32 67.99 -21.14
C THR A 47 2.57 67.24 -20.05
N ASP A 48 3.10 66.14 -19.53
CA ASP A 48 2.46 65.31 -18.50
C ASP A 48 3.43 64.99 -17.35
N GLU A 49 3.23 65.69 -16.22
CA GLU A 49 4.06 65.58 -15.02
C GLU A 49 4.02 64.17 -14.39
N SER A 50 2.90 63.46 -14.54
CA SER A 50 2.79 62.08 -14.08
C SER A 50 3.66 61.16 -14.94
N TYR A 51 3.68 61.37 -16.25
CA TYR A 51 4.50 60.60 -17.17
C TYR A 51 6.00 60.85 -16.94
N LEU A 52 6.37 62.10 -16.67
CA LEU A 52 7.72 62.49 -16.27
C LEU A 52 8.18 61.75 -15.00
N ASN A 53 7.33 61.68 -13.98
CA ASN A 53 7.67 60.99 -12.72
C ASN A 53 7.80 59.47 -12.90
N HIS A 54 6.96 58.85 -13.72
CA HIS A 54 7.11 57.42 -14.05
C HIS A 54 8.40 57.14 -14.84
N PHE A 55 8.76 58.01 -15.78
CA PHE A 55 10.00 57.89 -16.55
C PHE A 55 11.24 58.05 -15.66
N LYS A 56 11.19 58.98 -14.69
CA LYS A 56 12.23 59.15 -13.66
C LYS A 56 12.42 57.86 -12.84
N CYS A 57 11.34 57.18 -12.45
CA CYS A 57 11.42 55.89 -11.75
C CYS A 57 12.02 54.77 -12.61
N PHE A 58 11.68 54.74 -13.90
CA PHE A 58 12.24 53.76 -14.85
C PHE A 58 13.75 53.98 -15.06
N LEU A 59 14.19 55.22 -15.24
CA LEU A 59 15.61 55.59 -15.35
C LEU A 59 16.40 55.17 -14.10
N LEU A 60 15.84 55.38 -12.91
CA LEU A 60 16.43 54.93 -11.65
C LEU A 60 16.65 53.42 -11.59
N TRP A 61 15.67 52.65 -12.07
CA TRP A 61 15.77 51.20 -12.12
C TRP A 61 16.84 50.75 -13.11
N LEU A 62 16.90 51.37 -14.29
CA LEU A 62 17.89 51.07 -15.32
C LEU A 62 19.31 51.39 -14.84
N ILE A 63 19.52 52.55 -14.21
CA ILE A 63 20.81 52.96 -13.64
C ILE A 63 21.29 51.97 -12.58
N LYS A 64 20.41 51.48 -11.70
CA LYS A 64 20.75 50.46 -10.70
C LYS A 64 21.20 49.15 -11.33
N ILE A 65 20.60 48.75 -12.45
CA ILE A 65 20.99 47.56 -13.19
C ILE A 65 22.37 47.75 -13.85
N VAL A 66 22.60 48.90 -14.48
CA VAL A 66 23.88 49.21 -15.13
C VAL A 66 25.02 49.29 -14.10
N ILE A 67 24.80 49.93 -12.95
CA ILE A 67 25.80 49.96 -11.85
C ILE A 67 26.13 48.55 -11.38
N LYS A 68 25.12 47.69 -11.24
CA LYS A 68 25.32 46.29 -10.84
C LYS A 68 26.15 45.52 -11.86
N LEU A 69 25.80 45.62 -13.14
CA LEU A 69 26.54 44.96 -14.22
C LEU A 69 27.98 45.47 -14.32
N ILE A 70 28.21 46.78 -14.18
CA ILE A 70 29.56 47.36 -14.19
C ILE A 70 30.36 46.94 -12.94
N SER A 71 29.70 46.82 -11.78
CA SER A 71 30.35 46.34 -10.55
C SER A 71 30.80 44.87 -10.62
N GLU A 72 30.17 44.09 -11.50
CA GLU A 72 30.54 42.70 -11.77
C GLU A 72 31.67 42.61 -12.82
N MET A 73 31.92 43.67 -13.60
CA MET A 73 32.87 43.67 -14.72
C MET A 73 34.16 44.48 -14.47
N TRP A 74 34.20 45.42 -13.52
CA TRP A 74 35.33 46.35 -13.30
C TRP A 74 35.98 46.22 -11.91
N ASP A 75 37.30 46.47 -11.83
CA ASP A 75 38.03 46.57 -10.56
C ASP A 75 37.52 47.74 -9.70
N MET A 76 37.40 47.49 -8.39
CA MET A 76 36.68 48.34 -7.41
C MET A 76 37.11 49.83 -7.36
N LYS A 77 38.28 50.21 -7.88
CA LYS A 77 38.78 51.60 -7.81
C LYS A 77 38.02 52.57 -8.72
N ASN A 78 37.42 52.12 -9.81
CA ASN A 78 36.78 53.02 -10.80
C ASN A 78 35.26 53.19 -10.60
N ILE A 79 34.61 52.32 -9.82
CA ILE A 79 33.17 52.34 -9.56
C ILE A 79 32.71 53.61 -8.82
N PRO A 80 33.42 54.10 -7.77
CA PRO A 80 33.01 55.31 -7.07
C PRO A 80 33.09 56.56 -7.97
N ILE A 81 34.08 56.63 -8.86
CA ILE A 81 34.26 57.73 -9.81
C ILE A 81 33.12 57.71 -10.83
N PHE A 82 32.83 56.55 -11.42
CA PHE A 82 31.73 56.39 -12.37
C PHE A 82 30.35 56.71 -11.76
N HIS A 83 30.08 56.21 -10.55
CA HIS A 83 28.85 56.51 -9.81
C HIS A 83 28.72 58.01 -9.51
N SER A 84 29.82 58.66 -9.11
CA SER A 84 29.89 60.11 -8.90
C SER A 84 29.59 60.89 -10.18
N THR A 85 30.16 60.49 -11.33
CA THR A 85 29.92 61.12 -12.63
C THR A 85 28.46 61.02 -13.04
N ILE A 86 27.84 59.84 -12.92
CA ILE A 86 26.40 59.67 -13.20
C ILE A 86 25.54 60.55 -12.30
N LEU A 87 25.82 60.60 -11.00
CA LEU A 87 25.06 61.44 -10.07
C LEU A 87 25.24 62.93 -10.36
N LYS A 88 26.44 63.35 -10.81
CA LYS A 88 26.72 64.73 -11.22
C LYS A 88 25.96 65.09 -12.49
N ASP A 89 25.93 64.20 -13.48
CA ASP A 89 25.22 64.43 -14.74
C ASP A 89 23.70 64.44 -14.53
N LEU A 90 23.16 63.58 -13.66
CA LEU A 90 21.72 63.54 -13.35
C LEU A 90 21.23 64.77 -12.57
N LYS A 91 22.10 65.42 -11.78
CA LYS A 91 21.77 66.70 -11.13
C LYS A 91 21.47 67.81 -12.14
N ASN A 92 22.11 67.78 -13.32
CA ASN A 92 21.86 68.76 -14.39
C ASN A 92 20.45 68.62 -15.00
N TYR A 93 19.71 67.56 -14.67
CA TYR A 93 18.32 67.31 -15.11
C TYR A 93 17.28 67.49 -14.00
N ASN A 94 17.57 68.27 -12.95
CA ASN A 94 16.67 68.51 -11.80
C ASN A 94 16.18 67.22 -11.11
N PHE A 95 17.04 66.20 -11.05
CA PHE A 95 16.74 64.94 -10.38
C PHE A 95 17.23 64.97 -8.92
N SER A 96 16.30 64.98 -7.94
CA SER A 96 16.60 64.91 -6.50
C SER A 96 15.98 63.66 -5.87
N PHE A 97 16.75 62.97 -5.03
CA PHE A 97 16.27 61.78 -4.31
C PHE A 97 15.40 62.12 -3.09
N ALA A 98 15.44 63.36 -2.58
CA ALA A 98 14.81 63.74 -1.32
C ALA A 98 13.29 63.96 -1.42
N THR A 99 12.78 64.41 -2.57
CA THR A 99 11.36 64.76 -2.77
C THR A 99 10.40 63.57 -2.76
N ILE A 100 10.91 62.33 -2.81
CA ILE A 100 10.10 61.11 -2.94
C ILE A 100 9.63 60.58 -1.58
N GLU A 101 10.30 60.94 -0.48
CA GLU A 101 9.93 60.46 0.87
C GLU A 101 8.75 61.22 1.50
N GLU A 102 8.44 62.43 1.03
CA GLU A 102 7.36 63.28 1.58
C GLU A 102 5.97 62.91 1.02
N ASP A 103 5.84 62.61 -0.28
CA ASP A 103 4.54 62.29 -0.90
C ASP A 103 3.90 61.00 -0.37
N ILE A 104 4.71 60.09 0.20
CA ILE A 104 4.22 58.83 0.79
C ILE A 104 3.61 59.06 2.19
N ARG A 105 3.90 60.18 2.86
CA ARG A 105 3.48 60.44 4.25
C ARG A 105 2.11 61.09 4.39
N VAL A 106 1.56 61.71 3.34
CA VAL A 106 0.36 62.57 3.44
C VAL A 106 -0.97 61.77 3.40
N GLU A 107 -1.01 60.53 2.88
CA GLU A 107 -2.27 59.77 2.71
C GLU A 107 -2.85 59.09 3.99
N THR A 108 -2.19 59.15 5.16
CA THR A 108 -2.53 58.26 6.30
C THR A 108 -3.26 58.87 7.48
N ASN A 109 -3.50 60.18 7.52
CA ASN A 109 -4.11 60.83 8.68
C ASN A 109 -5.41 61.56 8.30
N ASP A 110 -6.55 60.85 8.37
CA ASP A 110 -7.82 61.38 8.91
C ASP A 110 -8.93 60.29 8.91
N ILE A 111 -9.56 60.04 10.07
CA ILE A 111 -10.99 59.73 10.34
C ILE A 111 -11.15 59.23 11.81
N PRO A 112 -12.19 59.67 12.56
CA PRO A 112 -12.22 59.59 14.03
C PRO A 112 -12.88 58.34 14.63
N ALA A 113 -12.63 58.19 15.93
CA ALA A 113 -12.92 57.05 16.81
C ALA A 113 -14.40 56.68 16.96
N LYS A 114 -14.78 55.44 16.55
CA LYS A 114 -15.86 54.64 17.18
C LYS A 114 -15.93 53.14 16.82
N ASN A 115 -14.89 52.55 16.20
CA ASN A 115 -14.90 51.14 15.73
C ASN A 115 -13.79 50.24 16.34
N ASN A 116 -13.57 50.28 17.65
CA ASN A 116 -12.41 49.60 18.28
C ASN A 116 -12.58 48.10 18.60
N ILE A 117 -13.71 47.45 18.27
CA ILE A 117 -13.86 45.99 18.55
C ILE A 117 -13.60 45.13 17.30
N ILE A 118 -13.76 45.67 16.08
CA ILE A 118 -13.61 44.89 14.83
C ILE A 118 -12.18 44.97 14.23
N ASN A 119 -11.36 45.94 14.64
CA ASN A 119 -10.02 46.17 14.05
C ASN A 119 -8.86 45.37 14.68
N SER A 120 -9.07 44.58 15.73
CA SER A 120 -7.99 43.77 16.35
C SER A 120 -7.66 42.49 15.57
N GLU A 121 -8.61 41.96 14.78
CA GLU A 121 -8.39 40.77 13.95
C GLU A 121 -7.50 41.07 12.72
N THR A 122 -7.62 42.26 12.12
CA THR A 122 -6.92 42.58 10.87
C THR A 122 -5.42 42.86 11.07
N ARG A 123 -5.00 43.34 12.25
CA ARG A 123 -3.62 43.79 12.49
C ARG A 123 -2.58 42.67 12.55
N PHE A 124 -2.96 41.44 12.91
CA PHE A 124 -2.02 40.32 13.14
C PHE A 124 -2.34 39.04 12.37
N THR A 125 -3.20 39.11 11.35
CA THR A 125 -3.60 37.93 10.56
C THR A 125 -2.50 37.49 9.58
N LEU A 126 -2.04 36.24 9.75
CA LEU A 126 -1.07 35.60 8.84
C LEU A 126 -1.75 35.21 7.51
N LYS A 127 -1.49 36.00 6.47
CA LYS A 127 -1.93 35.69 5.10
C LYS A 127 -1.11 34.50 4.56
N ILE A 128 -1.79 33.40 4.22
CA ILE A 128 -1.17 32.15 3.72
C ILE A 128 -0.27 32.41 2.51
N LYS A 129 -0.73 33.24 1.56
CA LYS A 129 0.05 33.60 0.38
C LYS A 129 1.41 34.22 0.74
N LYS A 130 1.51 34.99 1.82
CA LYS A 130 2.79 35.55 2.30
C LYS A 130 3.69 34.47 2.90
N LEU A 131 3.13 33.53 3.66
CA LEU A 131 3.88 32.39 4.21
C LEU A 131 4.40 31.49 3.09
N GLN A 132 3.57 31.20 2.09
CA GLN A 132 3.95 30.40 0.91
C GLN A 132 5.06 31.07 0.11
N GLY A 133 4.91 32.36 -0.23
CA GLY A 133 5.96 33.10 -0.93
C GLY A 133 7.28 33.15 -0.14
N PHE A 134 7.20 33.29 1.17
CA PHE A 134 8.38 33.23 2.03
C PHE A 134 9.02 31.84 2.07
N LEU A 135 8.21 30.78 2.18
CA LEU A 135 8.68 29.39 2.19
C LEU A 135 9.42 29.05 0.90
N THR A 136 8.83 29.37 -0.26
CA THR A 136 9.45 29.19 -1.58
C THR A 136 10.77 29.92 -1.65
N TYR A 137 10.77 31.22 -1.36
CA TYR A 137 12.01 32.01 -1.33
C TYR A 137 13.07 31.40 -0.43
N TYR A 138 12.70 30.98 0.79
CA TYR A 138 13.67 30.48 1.77
C TYR A 138 14.29 29.14 1.32
N ILE A 139 13.51 28.26 0.70
CA ILE A 139 14.02 26.99 0.17
C ILE A 139 14.94 27.23 -1.03
N GLU A 140 14.60 28.16 -1.91
CA GLU A 140 15.39 28.47 -3.12
C GLU A 140 16.72 29.17 -2.80
N ASN A 141 16.74 30.05 -1.80
CA ASN A 141 17.89 30.92 -1.53
C ASN A 141 18.80 30.41 -0.42
N TYR A 142 18.40 29.40 0.35
CA TYR A 142 19.20 28.86 1.45
C TYR A 142 19.34 27.34 1.37
N ASN A 143 20.55 26.82 1.56
CA ASN A 143 20.84 25.39 1.66
C ASN A 143 21.33 25.02 3.08
N ASN A 144 20.44 25.11 4.06
CA ASN A 144 20.74 24.83 5.46
C ASN A 144 19.77 23.78 6.05
N ILE A 145 19.96 23.42 7.33
CA ILE A 145 19.12 22.41 7.99
C ILE A 145 17.63 22.79 7.95
N TYR A 146 17.32 24.08 8.08
CA TYR A 146 15.94 24.57 8.08
C TYR A 146 15.33 24.50 6.69
N SER A 147 16.04 24.89 5.64
CA SER A 147 15.50 24.77 4.27
C SER A 147 15.25 23.31 3.90
N LYS A 148 16.12 22.36 4.33
CA LYS A 148 15.86 20.91 4.19
C LYS A 148 14.62 20.46 4.96
N ARG A 149 14.43 20.91 6.21
CA ARG A 149 13.25 20.58 7.03
C ARG A 149 11.95 21.18 6.49
N PHE A 150 12.01 22.38 5.91
CA PHE A 150 10.85 23.11 5.42
C PHE A 150 10.36 22.63 4.04
N LYS A 151 11.18 21.87 3.29
CA LYS A 151 10.80 21.34 1.95
C LYS A 151 9.45 20.65 1.91
N ASN A 152 9.08 19.96 2.99
CA ASN A 152 7.85 19.17 3.08
C ASN A 152 6.76 19.85 3.92
N LEU A 153 6.89 21.13 4.22
CA LEU A 153 5.96 21.85 5.09
C LEU A 153 4.71 22.27 4.31
N ASP A 154 3.56 21.70 4.68
CA ASP A 154 2.26 22.11 4.16
C ASP A 154 1.63 23.18 5.07
N LEU A 155 1.55 24.41 4.57
CA LEU A 155 1.03 25.57 5.31
C LEU A 155 -0.50 25.60 5.45
N ASN A 156 -1.22 24.81 4.66
CA ASN A 156 -2.68 24.70 4.73
C ASN A 156 -3.10 23.60 5.69
N ARG A 157 -2.33 22.52 5.74
CA ARG A 157 -2.58 21.41 6.66
C ARG A 157 -2.54 21.92 8.10
N SER A 158 -3.52 21.50 8.90
CA SER A 158 -3.55 21.75 10.34
C SER A 158 -3.62 23.23 10.75
N LYS A 159 -3.94 24.14 9.82
CA LYS A 159 -4.05 25.57 10.11
C LYS A 159 -5.30 25.86 10.91
N VAL A 160 -5.15 26.63 11.99
CA VAL A 160 -6.23 27.15 12.80
C VAL A 160 -6.56 28.57 12.36
N VAL A 161 -7.80 28.77 11.92
CA VAL A 161 -8.33 30.08 11.53
C VAL A 161 -9.29 30.62 12.59
N THR A 162 -10.01 29.72 13.28
CA THR A 162 -10.94 30.06 14.38
C THR A 162 -10.74 29.08 15.54
N HIS A 163 -11.21 29.46 16.73
CA HIS A 163 -11.18 28.58 17.90
C HIS A 163 -11.93 27.26 17.66
N GLN A 164 -13.03 27.29 16.91
CA GLN A 164 -13.81 26.11 16.53
C GLN A 164 -12.97 25.13 15.68
N VAL A 165 -12.21 25.64 14.71
CA VAL A 165 -11.30 24.80 13.90
C VAL A 165 -10.21 24.15 14.75
N TYR A 166 -9.70 24.86 15.77
CA TYR A 166 -8.78 24.26 16.75
C TYR A 166 -9.42 23.07 17.47
N ILE A 167 -10.63 23.23 18.00
CA ILE A 167 -11.35 22.18 18.73
C ILE A 167 -11.56 20.95 17.84
N GLU A 168 -11.98 21.14 16.59
CA GLU A 168 -12.23 20.06 15.64
C GLU A 168 -10.95 19.29 15.29
N LEU A 169 -9.86 20.01 14.98
CA LEU A 169 -8.56 19.39 14.69
C LEU A 169 -8.00 18.65 15.90
N ALA A 170 -8.08 19.24 17.09
CA ALA A 170 -7.62 18.61 18.33
C ALA A 170 -8.42 17.34 18.64
N ARG A 171 -9.76 17.38 18.53
CA ARG A 171 -10.62 16.20 18.72
C ARG A 171 -10.26 15.08 17.75
N LYS A 172 -10.04 15.38 16.47
CA LYS A 172 -9.66 14.38 15.47
C LYS A 172 -8.33 13.70 15.80
N ILE A 173 -7.35 14.46 16.29
CA ILE A 173 -6.05 13.92 16.71
C ILE A 173 -6.21 13.02 17.96
N ILE A 174 -7.03 13.44 18.93
CA ILE A 174 -7.32 12.66 20.13
C ILE A 174 -8.06 11.35 19.79
N GLN A 175 -9.02 11.40 18.87
CA GLN A 175 -9.74 10.21 18.38
C GLN A 175 -8.79 9.18 17.73
N ASN A 176 -7.67 9.64 17.18
CA ASN A 176 -6.61 8.78 16.63
C ASN A 176 -5.61 8.30 17.70
N GLY A 177 -5.88 8.52 19.00
CA GLY A 177 -5.02 8.11 20.10
C GLY A 177 -3.73 8.94 20.25
N GLN A 178 -3.71 10.16 19.71
CA GLN A 178 -2.53 11.04 19.70
C GLN A 178 -2.74 12.29 20.58
N ILE A 179 -1.64 12.90 21.04
CA ILE A 179 -1.67 14.14 21.83
C ILE A 179 -1.54 15.34 20.87
N PRO A 180 -2.54 16.24 20.80
CA PRO A 180 -2.47 17.40 19.92
C PRO A 180 -1.36 18.35 20.35
N CYS A 181 -0.47 18.66 19.42
CA CYS A 181 0.62 19.61 19.61
C CYS A 181 0.25 20.94 18.95
N ILE A 182 0.03 21.97 19.75
CA ILE A 182 -0.30 23.32 19.27
C ILE A 182 0.97 24.10 18.92
N VAL A 183 0.89 24.93 17.89
CA VAL A 183 1.83 26.02 17.62
C VAL A 183 1.08 27.32 17.74
N TYR A 184 1.57 28.22 18.59
CA TYR A 184 0.88 29.43 19.00
C TYR A 184 1.76 30.67 18.87
N GLU A 185 1.10 31.81 18.79
CA GLU A 185 1.68 33.14 18.91
C GLU A 185 1.17 33.80 20.19
N ILE A 186 2.06 34.43 20.96
CA ILE A 186 1.65 35.38 22.01
C ILE A 186 1.82 36.79 21.47
N CYS A 187 0.73 37.54 21.49
CA CYS A 187 0.64 38.94 21.09
C CYS A 187 0.40 39.81 22.33
N ASP A 188 1.00 40.99 22.33
CA ASP A 188 0.73 42.08 23.27
C ASP A 188 0.01 43.19 22.53
N ASP A 189 -1.10 43.64 23.05
CA ASP A 189 -1.93 44.66 22.41
C ASP A 189 -1.17 45.99 22.14
N LYS A 190 -0.12 46.27 22.92
CA LYS A 190 0.71 47.49 22.77
C LYS A 190 1.89 47.30 21.82
N LYS A 191 2.59 46.16 21.92
CA LYS A 191 3.86 45.91 21.22
C LYS A 191 3.71 45.04 19.96
N GLY A 192 2.54 44.44 19.76
CA GLY A 192 2.27 43.49 18.70
C GLY A 192 2.74 42.08 19.03
N TRP A 193 3.20 41.34 18.02
CA TRP A 193 3.67 39.97 18.25
C TRP A 193 4.95 39.94 19.10
N ILE A 194 5.01 39.02 20.05
CA ILE A 194 6.13 38.88 20.98
C ILE A 194 6.79 37.51 20.91
N ARG A 195 6.01 36.43 20.79
CA ARG A 195 6.54 35.08 20.93
C ARG A 195 5.84 34.07 20.03
N ILE A 196 6.62 33.15 19.47
CA ILE A 196 6.13 31.91 18.89
C ILE A 196 6.55 30.76 19.80
N GLY A 197 5.65 29.81 19.99
CA GLY A 197 5.92 28.63 20.79
C GLY A 197 5.16 27.42 20.28
N TRP A 198 5.58 26.24 20.71
CA TRP A 198 4.75 25.04 20.64
C TRP A 198 4.46 24.48 22.03
N SER A 199 3.39 23.69 22.15
CA SER A 199 3.08 22.92 23.35
C SER A 199 2.28 21.68 23.04
N SER A 200 2.44 20.64 23.85
CA SER A 200 1.52 19.49 23.91
C SER A 200 0.34 19.72 24.89
N HIS A 201 0.32 20.88 25.57
CA HIS A 201 -0.76 21.26 26.48
C HIS A 201 -1.76 22.14 25.74
N SER A 202 -2.97 22.24 26.30
CA SER A 202 -3.98 23.17 25.77
C SER A 202 -3.48 24.63 25.84
N PRO A 203 -4.04 25.53 25.01
CA PRO A 203 -3.68 26.95 25.02
C PRO A 203 -3.84 27.57 26.41
N ASP A 204 -4.92 27.24 27.12
CA ASP A 204 -5.21 27.77 28.45
C ASP A 204 -4.23 27.29 29.51
N GLU A 205 -3.90 25.99 29.52
CA GLU A 205 -2.87 25.44 30.41
C GLU A 205 -1.51 26.07 30.13
N ARG A 206 -1.19 26.27 28.85
CA ARG A 206 0.07 26.86 28.43
C ARG A 206 0.16 28.33 28.85
N MET A 207 -0.91 29.11 28.68
CA MET A 207 -0.98 30.49 29.15
C MET A 207 -0.87 30.56 30.68
N LYS A 208 -1.58 29.68 31.39
CA LYS A 208 -1.49 29.57 32.85
C LYS A 208 -0.06 29.27 33.31
N TRP A 209 0.69 28.46 32.56
CA TRP A 209 2.10 28.21 32.84
C TRP A 209 2.96 29.47 32.70
N TYR A 210 2.77 30.25 31.63
CA TYR A 210 3.46 31.54 31.48
C TYR A 210 3.16 32.47 32.65
N LEU A 211 1.88 32.67 32.97
CA LEU A 211 1.45 33.53 34.07
C LEU A 211 1.97 33.05 35.43
N ASN A 212 1.92 31.75 35.70
CA ASN A 212 2.45 31.22 36.96
C ASN A 212 3.96 31.43 37.06
N LYS A 213 4.68 31.25 35.95
CA LYS A 213 6.13 31.42 35.94
C LYS A 213 6.54 32.88 36.07
N SER A 214 5.86 33.79 35.38
CA SER A 214 6.06 35.25 35.43
C SER A 214 5.89 35.86 36.82
N PHE A 215 5.02 35.30 37.64
CA PHE A 215 4.72 35.80 38.98
C PHE A 215 5.29 34.88 40.08
N SER A 216 6.36 34.13 39.77
CA SER A 216 7.10 33.33 40.73
C SER A 216 7.95 34.23 41.66
N PRO A 217 8.06 33.92 42.97
CA PRO A 217 8.84 34.72 43.94
C PRO A 217 10.30 34.95 43.54
N SER A 218 10.90 34.01 42.81
CA SER A 218 12.19 34.15 42.17
C SER A 218 12.04 33.93 40.67
N LEU A 219 12.07 35.01 39.90
CA LEU A 219 12.24 34.91 38.45
C LEU A 219 13.75 34.85 38.17
N PRO A 220 14.29 33.77 37.59
CA PRO A 220 15.72 33.68 37.30
C PRO A 220 16.17 34.77 36.31
N PRO A 221 17.31 35.45 36.54
CA PRO A 221 17.81 36.56 35.71
C PRO A 221 18.02 36.18 34.24
N ASP A 222 18.10 34.88 33.93
CA ASP A 222 18.34 34.33 32.61
C ASP A 222 17.05 33.92 31.85
N MET A 223 15.87 34.20 32.37
CA MET A 223 14.60 33.92 31.69
C MET A 223 14.34 34.84 30.49
N ALA A 224 13.51 34.38 29.55
CA ALA A 224 13.09 35.20 28.41
C ALA A 224 12.28 36.44 28.86
N ASN A 225 12.44 37.57 28.14
CA ASN A 225 11.81 38.86 28.46
C ASN A 225 10.28 38.79 28.53
N ILE A 226 9.63 37.83 27.86
CA ILE A 226 8.17 37.68 27.95
C ILE A 226 7.70 37.48 29.39
N TYR A 227 8.49 36.75 30.20
CA TYR A 227 8.11 36.49 31.59
C TYR A 227 8.18 37.78 32.42
N TYR A 228 9.22 38.58 32.22
CA TYR A 228 9.40 39.88 32.85
C TYR A 228 8.34 40.89 32.40
N GLU A 229 8.03 40.93 31.09
CA GLU A 229 6.99 41.82 30.57
C GLU A 229 5.61 41.47 31.10
N MET A 230 5.30 40.19 31.30
CA MET A 230 4.08 39.76 31.98
C MET A 230 4.09 40.17 33.46
N ALA A 231 5.20 39.97 34.17
CA ALA A 231 5.36 40.33 35.59
C ALA A 231 5.15 41.84 35.85
N LYS A 232 5.58 42.69 34.92
CA LYS A 232 5.41 44.16 34.99
C LYS A 232 3.95 44.64 35.04
N ASN A 233 2.97 43.78 34.72
CA ASN A 233 1.55 44.17 34.75
C ASN A 233 0.94 44.10 36.15
N GLY A 234 1.72 43.88 37.22
CA GLY A 234 1.27 43.95 38.61
C GLY A 234 0.50 42.72 39.09
N SER A 235 -0.35 42.12 38.25
CA SER A 235 -1.09 40.91 38.57
C SER A 235 -1.25 39.95 37.37
N LYS A 236 -1.48 38.66 37.64
CA LYS A 236 -1.77 37.65 36.61
C LYS A 236 -2.98 38.03 35.75
N ARG A 237 -4.01 38.61 36.35
CA ARG A 237 -5.25 39.03 35.66
C ARG A 237 -4.98 40.15 34.66
N GLN A 238 -4.19 41.15 35.05
CA GLN A 238 -3.81 42.26 34.16
C GLN A 238 -2.87 41.79 33.04
N ALA A 239 -1.94 40.87 33.33
CA ALA A 239 -1.12 40.24 32.29
C ALA A 239 -2.00 39.44 31.31
N GLN A 240 -2.91 38.61 31.79
CA GLN A 240 -3.80 37.82 30.93
C GLN A 240 -4.70 38.69 30.05
N ALA A 241 -5.13 39.86 30.53
CA ALA A 241 -5.92 40.82 29.75
C ALA A 241 -5.12 41.53 28.64
N ARG A 242 -3.79 41.59 28.75
CA ARG A 242 -2.89 42.26 27.78
C ARG A 242 -2.26 41.30 26.77
N PHE A 243 -1.95 40.07 27.20
CA PHE A 243 -1.27 39.09 26.37
C PHE A 243 -2.28 38.07 25.84
N ASP A 244 -2.44 38.05 24.53
CA ASP A 244 -3.34 37.15 23.82
C ASP A 244 -2.55 36.00 23.19
N MET A 245 -2.96 34.75 23.47
CA MET A 245 -2.36 33.55 22.86
C MET A 245 -3.25 33.03 21.74
N ARG A 246 -2.73 33.10 20.52
CA ARG A 246 -3.42 32.65 19.31
C ARG A 246 -2.82 31.35 18.82
N VAL A 247 -3.60 30.27 18.83
CA VAL A 247 -3.21 29.02 18.16
C VAL A 247 -3.22 29.24 16.65
N ARG A 248 -2.11 28.91 16.00
CA ARG A 248 -1.96 29.03 14.54
C ARG A 248 -2.05 27.67 13.85
N TYR A 249 -1.53 26.62 14.48
CA TYR A 249 -1.53 25.26 13.94
C TYR A 249 -1.72 24.19 15.03
N VAL A 250 -2.26 23.03 14.65
CA VAL A 250 -2.39 21.83 15.52
C VAL A 250 -1.91 20.58 14.81
N PHE A 251 -0.87 19.94 15.32
CA PHE A 251 -0.26 18.76 14.73
C PHE A 251 -0.45 17.50 15.57
N PRO A 252 -0.51 16.31 14.95
CA PRO A 252 -0.54 15.03 15.65
C PRO A 252 0.81 14.66 16.26
N THR A 253 1.91 15.29 15.84
CA THR A 253 3.25 14.98 16.33
C THR A 253 4.01 16.22 16.81
N LYS A 254 4.84 16.02 17.84
CA LYS A 254 5.80 17.02 18.32
C LYS A 254 6.77 17.48 17.24
N GLY A 255 7.18 16.58 16.34
CA GLY A 255 8.12 16.89 15.26
C GLY A 255 7.56 17.93 14.28
N GLU A 256 6.33 17.73 13.81
CA GLU A 256 5.66 18.69 12.92
C GLU A 256 5.46 20.05 13.60
N ALA A 257 5.05 20.06 14.87
CA ALA A 257 4.87 21.29 15.63
C ALA A 257 6.18 22.08 15.81
N LEU A 258 7.28 21.39 16.09
CA LEU A 258 8.61 22.00 16.19
C LEU A 258 9.06 22.63 14.87
N ILE A 259 8.90 21.92 13.74
CA ILE A 259 9.31 22.44 12.42
C ILE A 259 8.47 23.69 12.08
N MET A 260 7.18 23.69 12.40
CA MET A 260 6.32 24.85 12.16
C MET A 260 6.65 26.02 13.10
N GLU A 261 6.98 25.77 14.37
CA GLU A 261 7.49 26.80 15.30
C GLU A 261 8.76 27.46 14.75
N GLU A 262 9.74 26.66 14.30
CA GLU A 262 10.98 27.11 13.67
C GLU A 262 10.67 28.01 12.46
N PHE A 263 9.82 27.53 11.54
CA PHE A 263 9.45 28.26 10.33
C PHE A 263 8.77 29.60 10.64
N LEU A 264 7.74 29.60 11.47
CA LEU A 264 7.00 30.83 11.81
C LEU A 264 7.91 31.83 12.53
N THR A 265 8.84 31.35 13.36
CA THR A 265 9.76 32.24 14.07
C THR A 265 10.68 32.95 13.08
N ILE A 266 11.24 32.24 12.10
CA ILE A 266 12.03 32.85 11.02
C ILE A 266 11.20 33.85 10.23
N PHE A 267 9.97 33.46 9.85
CA PHE A 267 9.08 34.31 9.08
C PHE A 267 8.80 35.64 9.80
N ARG A 268 8.48 35.59 11.09
CA ARG A 268 8.19 36.79 11.89
C ARG A 268 9.41 37.69 12.06
N ASN A 269 10.60 37.12 12.21
CA ASN A 269 11.83 37.91 12.37
C ASN A 269 12.34 38.55 11.08
N ARG A 270 11.93 38.04 9.91
CA ARG A 270 12.22 38.69 8.62
C ARG A 270 11.23 39.82 8.30
N ALA A 271 10.01 39.73 8.80
CA ALA A 271 8.89 40.55 8.33
C ALA A 271 9.08 42.08 8.49
N ASN A 272 10.03 42.52 9.31
CA ASN A 272 10.27 43.95 9.59
C ASN A 272 11.61 44.49 9.06
N ASN A 273 12.43 43.69 8.35
CA ASN A 273 13.73 44.15 7.88
C ASN A 273 14.00 43.70 6.41
N PRO A 274 13.98 44.63 5.44
CA PRO A 274 14.28 44.34 4.03
C PRO A 274 15.73 43.91 3.78
N SER A 275 16.64 44.19 4.72
CA SER A 275 18.10 44.13 4.56
C SER A 275 18.77 42.97 5.33
N GLY A 276 18.03 42.19 6.12
CA GLY A 276 18.59 41.09 6.91
C GLY A 276 17.70 40.66 8.08
N TYR A 277 18.07 39.59 8.78
CA TYR A 277 17.31 39.08 9.93
C TYR A 277 17.51 39.98 11.16
N ASP A 278 16.44 40.56 11.72
CA ASP A 278 16.52 41.18 13.04
C ASP A 278 16.21 40.15 14.13
N LEU A 279 17.27 39.62 14.74
CA LEU A 279 17.19 38.61 15.80
C LEU A 279 17.18 39.20 17.21
N THR A 280 17.20 40.54 17.36
CA THR A 280 17.20 41.19 18.68
C THR A 280 15.92 40.86 19.45
N ILE A 281 14.76 40.98 18.80
CA ILE A 281 13.43 40.60 19.32
C ILE A 281 13.41 39.11 19.72
N ASN A 282 14.13 38.26 18.97
CA ASN A 282 14.16 36.83 19.22
C ASN A 282 15.01 36.47 20.45
N ASN A 283 16.13 37.16 20.66
CA ASN A 283 16.96 37.00 21.86
C ASN A 283 16.24 37.50 23.12
N GLU A 284 15.39 38.51 22.98
CA GLU A 284 14.57 39.03 24.06
C GLU A 284 13.42 38.08 24.42
N TYR A 285 12.59 37.63 23.47
CA TYR A 285 11.32 36.96 23.79
C TYR A 285 11.28 35.46 23.50
N ASN A 286 12.18 34.97 22.63
CA ASN A 286 12.29 33.57 22.19
C ASN A 286 13.72 33.04 22.35
N LYS A 287 14.28 33.11 23.56
CA LYS A 287 15.65 32.66 23.89
C LYS A 287 16.01 31.27 23.30
N ILE A 288 15.05 30.34 23.30
CA ILE A 288 15.18 28.98 22.73
C ILE A 288 15.43 29.00 21.21
N VAL A 289 14.83 29.94 20.48
CA VAL A 289 15.01 30.10 19.04
C VAL A 289 16.20 31.02 18.72
N GLY A 290 16.50 32.01 19.55
CA GLY A 290 17.77 32.76 19.50
C GLY A 290 18.99 31.83 19.65
N GLU A 291 18.91 30.81 20.50
CA GLU A 291 19.89 29.71 20.63
C GLU A 291 19.98 28.83 19.37
N LEU A 292 18.90 28.71 18.60
CA LEU A 292 18.86 28.02 17.29
C LEU A 292 19.48 28.87 16.15
N PHE A 293 19.49 30.21 16.25
CA PHE A 293 20.06 31.13 15.25
C PHE A 293 21.51 31.55 15.51
N LYS A 294 22.03 31.43 16.74
CA LYS A 294 23.48 31.51 17.00
C LYS A 294 24.29 30.44 16.23
N ARG A 295 23.60 29.48 15.59
CA ARG A 295 24.22 28.32 14.97
C ARG A 295 24.77 28.53 13.56
N HIS A 296 24.36 29.52 12.74
CA HIS A 296 24.69 29.42 11.30
C HIS A 296 24.87 30.73 10.46
N ILE A 297 25.13 31.91 11.02
CA ILE A 297 25.40 33.09 10.16
C ILE A 297 26.68 33.78 10.60
N GLY A 298 27.74 33.62 9.80
CA GLY A 298 28.96 34.41 9.87
C GLY A 298 28.68 35.84 9.41
N GLY A 299 28.56 36.74 10.37
CA GLY A 299 28.63 38.19 10.21
C GLY A 299 28.95 38.77 11.58
N ARG A 300 30.13 39.40 11.75
CA ARG A 300 30.59 39.87 13.07
C ARG A 300 29.69 40.99 13.61
N PHE A 301 29.44 40.96 14.92
CA PHE A 301 29.30 42.18 15.73
C PHE A 301 30.05 42.01 17.08
N PRO A 302 30.92 42.96 17.47
CA PRO A 302 31.58 43.04 18.79
C PRO A 302 30.63 43.72 19.80
N SER A 303 30.80 43.70 21.13
CA SER A 303 31.60 42.95 22.10
C SER A 303 30.96 43.18 23.48
N GLY A 304 30.88 42.15 24.32
CA GLY A 304 30.38 42.28 25.69
C GLY A 304 30.19 40.92 26.37
N SER A 305 31.30 40.19 26.54
CA SER A 305 31.47 38.96 27.35
C SER A 305 30.36 37.89 27.31
N LEU A 306 30.44 37.03 26.28
CA LEU A 306 29.84 35.69 26.37
C LEU A 306 30.51 34.89 27.50
N ASN A 307 29.68 34.25 28.33
CA ASN A 307 30.12 33.38 29.42
C ASN A 307 31.12 32.31 28.91
N PRO A 308 32.34 32.21 29.47
CA PRO A 308 33.37 31.29 29.00
C PRO A 308 32.97 29.80 29.04
N LYS A 309 31.93 29.43 29.80
CA LYS A 309 31.42 28.05 29.93
C LYS A 309 30.46 27.63 28.80
N TRP A 310 30.17 28.51 27.83
CA TRP A 310 29.10 28.34 26.84
C TRP A 310 29.59 28.44 25.37
N ARG A 311 30.73 27.84 25.06
CA ARG A 311 31.16 27.62 23.67
C ARG A 311 30.32 26.46 23.09
N ASP A 312 29.46 26.73 22.11
CA ASP A 312 28.51 25.73 21.56
C ASP A 312 29.19 24.81 20.53
N VAL A 313 28.73 23.55 20.47
CA VAL A 313 29.20 22.54 19.49
C VAL A 313 28.00 22.16 18.62
N PRO A 314 27.87 22.71 17.40
CA PRO A 314 26.72 22.47 16.53
C PRO A 314 26.68 21.00 16.04
N PRO A 315 25.49 20.38 15.91
CA PRO A 315 25.36 18.96 15.61
C PRO A 315 25.88 18.57 14.22
N ILE A 316 25.62 19.36 13.17
CA ILE A 316 26.06 19.06 11.80
C ILE A 316 27.57 19.25 11.65
N PRO A 317 28.16 20.43 11.97
CA PRO A 317 29.61 20.59 11.99
C PRO A 317 30.36 19.54 12.82
N LEU A 318 29.81 19.13 13.96
CA LEU A 318 30.40 18.04 14.75
C LEU A 318 30.36 16.72 13.98
N ALA A 319 29.24 16.39 13.33
CA ALA A 319 29.13 15.19 12.51
C ALA A 319 30.06 15.22 11.28
N ASP A 320 30.14 16.36 10.59
CA ASP A 320 31.01 16.56 9.43
C ASP A 320 32.49 16.39 9.84
N ALA A 321 32.93 17.03 10.92
CA ALA A 321 34.28 16.87 11.45
C ALA A 321 34.57 15.42 11.87
N ILE A 322 33.60 14.73 12.49
CA ILE A 322 33.73 13.30 12.78
C ILE A 322 33.89 12.48 11.49
N LEU A 323 33.07 12.75 10.46
CA LEU A 323 33.09 12.06 9.16
C LEU A 323 34.29 12.43 8.28
N GLU A 324 34.97 13.54 8.56
CA GLU A 324 36.27 13.90 8.01
C GLU A 324 37.42 13.16 8.72
N GLY A 325 37.13 12.56 9.88
CA GLY A 325 38.08 11.80 10.67
C GLY A 325 38.83 12.62 11.72
N SER A 326 38.26 13.73 12.18
CA SER A 326 38.86 14.53 13.25
C SER A 326 39.02 13.72 14.54
N GLU A 327 40.17 13.86 15.19
CA GLU A 327 40.45 13.32 16.53
C GLU A 327 39.87 14.21 17.64
N MET A 328 39.75 13.68 18.86
CA MET A 328 39.12 14.42 19.96
C MET A 328 39.80 15.77 20.20
N ASN A 329 41.13 15.84 20.19
CA ASN A 329 41.88 17.08 20.40
C ASN A 329 41.62 18.10 19.27
N GLU A 330 41.43 17.63 18.04
CA GLU A 330 41.09 18.49 16.90
C GLU A 330 39.66 19.02 17.03
N LEU A 331 38.71 18.19 17.50
CA LEU A 331 37.34 18.63 17.80
C LEU A 331 37.32 19.65 18.96
N GLU A 332 38.15 19.44 19.99
CA GLU A 332 38.32 20.38 21.10
C GLU A 332 38.82 21.74 20.61
N SER A 333 39.81 21.74 19.72
CA SER A 333 40.35 22.94 19.10
C SER A 333 39.31 23.62 18.19
N LEU A 334 38.71 22.84 17.27
CA LEU A 334 37.75 23.30 16.26
C LEU A 334 36.55 24.01 16.87
N PHE A 335 36.00 23.45 17.95
CA PHE A 335 34.86 24.02 18.66
C PHE A 335 35.25 24.81 19.90
N SER A 336 36.55 24.90 20.18
CA SER A 336 37.11 25.57 21.35
C SER A 336 36.51 25.08 22.68
N VAL A 337 36.12 23.81 22.81
CA VAL A 337 35.49 23.22 24.02
C VAL A 337 36.29 22.05 24.57
N SER A 338 35.99 21.62 25.79
CA SER A 338 36.56 20.39 26.36
C SER A 338 35.98 19.11 25.73
N ALA A 339 36.75 18.02 25.76
CA ALA A 339 36.33 16.68 25.36
C ALA A 339 35.09 16.21 26.12
N LYS A 340 34.96 16.60 27.39
CA LYS A 340 33.77 16.33 28.21
C LYS A 340 32.52 17.00 27.62
N THR A 341 32.65 18.21 27.12
CA THR A 341 31.55 18.92 26.43
C THR A 341 31.18 18.21 25.13
N ILE A 342 32.16 17.79 24.34
CA ILE A 342 31.94 17.05 23.08
C ILE A 342 31.19 15.73 23.34
N ARG A 343 31.61 14.93 24.35
CA ARG A 343 30.90 13.68 24.71
C ARG A 343 29.47 13.93 25.18
N ARG A 344 29.22 14.99 25.96
CA ARG A 344 27.85 15.40 26.34
C ARG A 344 27.00 15.73 25.11
N ARG A 345 27.62 16.26 24.05
CA ARG A 345 26.96 16.58 22.78
C ARG A 345 26.68 15.34 21.95
N PHE A 346 27.57 14.36 21.92
CA PHE A 346 27.27 13.03 21.35
C PHE A 346 26.01 12.44 21.98
N ARG A 347 25.92 12.48 23.32
CA ARG A 347 24.71 12.05 24.05
C ARG A 347 23.47 12.85 23.68
N ALA A 348 23.58 14.18 23.66
CA ALA A 348 22.44 15.06 23.37
C ALA A 348 21.92 14.88 21.94
N TYR A 349 22.80 14.58 20.98
CA TYR A 349 22.47 14.43 19.56
C TYR A 349 22.21 12.99 19.15
N GLY A 350 22.42 12.03 20.05
CA GLY A 350 22.27 10.61 19.75
C GLY A 350 23.37 10.04 18.85
N TYR A 351 24.54 10.68 18.81
CA TYR A 351 25.70 10.18 18.06
C TYR A 351 26.42 9.09 18.87
N GLY A 352 25.80 7.93 19.01
CA GLY A 352 26.37 6.78 19.71
C GLY A 352 25.35 5.90 20.40
N VAL A 353 25.84 4.83 21.03
CA VAL A 353 25.00 3.91 21.83
C VAL A 353 24.82 4.44 23.24
N LYS A 354 23.64 4.14 23.81
CA LYS A 354 23.25 4.54 25.15
C LYS A 354 24.37 4.19 26.15
N ASP A 355 24.73 5.17 26.98
CA ASP A 355 25.67 5.06 28.11
C ASP A 355 27.17 5.04 27.79
N ILE A 356 27.61 4.93 26.53
CA ILE A 356 29.05 4.91 26.17
C ILE A 356 29.50 6.23 25.52
N TYR A 357 28.72 6.80 24.60
CA TYR A 357 28.87 8.13 23.97
C TYR A 357 30.31 8.66 23.82
N ASP A 358 31.21 7.85 23.27
CA ASP A 358 32.57 8.26 22.94
C ASP A 358 32.74 8.58 21.44
N LEU A 359 33.95 8.99 21.04
CA LEU A 359 34.22 9.35 19.65
C LEU A 359 34.14 8.14 18.70
N LYS A 360 34.49 6.94 19.17
CA LYS A 360 34.39 5.72 18.36
C LYS A 360 32.93 5.39 18.07
N ASP A 361 32.06 5.49 19.08
CA ASP A 361 30.62 5.29 18.93
C ASP A 361 29.96 6.35 18.05
N ALA A 362 30.38 7.61 18.17
CA ALA A 362 29.88 8.67 17.32
C ALA A 362 30.25 8.44 15.84
N ARG A 363 31.51 8.08 15.54
CA ARG A 363 31.97 7.70 14.19
C ARG A 363 31.15 6.55 13.64
N ALA A 364 31.01 5.49 14.43
CA ALA A 364 30.22 4.31 14.14
C ALA A 364 28.77 4.63 13.77
N PHE A 365 28.10 5.43 14.61
CA PHE A 365 26.71 5.82 14.40
C PHE A 365 26.54 6.60 13.08
N LEU A 366 27.45 7.55 12.80
CA LEU A 366 27.39 8.39 11.61
C LEU A 366 27.77 7.63 10.33
N LEU A 367 28.69 6.65 10.41
CA LEU A 367 29.10 5.84 9.26
C LEU A 367 28.13 4.72 8.92
N LYS A 368 27.32 4.26 9.88
CA LYS A 368 26.32 3.21 9.71
C LYS A 368 25.49 3.35 8.42
N PRO A 369 24.79 4.47 8.15
CA PRO A 369 23.97 4.61 6.93
C PRO A 369 24.80 4.51 5.64
N ILE A 370 25.98 5.12 5.59
CA ILE A 370 26.90 5.11 4.44
C ILE A 370 27.35 3.68 4.13
N ILE A 371 27.73 2.93 5.18
CA ILE A 371 28.16 1.54 5.07
C ILE A 371 27.03 0.67 4.51
N ILE A 372 25.82 0.79 5.08
CA ILE A 372 24.64 0.04 4.63
C ILE A 372 24.31 0.36 3.17
N GLU A 373 24.38 1.63 2.77
CA GLU A 373 24.14 2.03 1.39
C GLU A 373 25.18 1.44 0.43
N GLY A 374 26.46 1.46 0.82
CA GLY A 374 27.54 0.83 0.05
C GLY A 374 27.33 -0.67 -0.15
N PHE A 375 26.86 -1.36 0.90
CA PHE A 375 26.47 -2.77 0.82
C PHE A 375 25.31 -3.00 -0.15
N LYS A 376 24.23 -2.21 -0.03
CA LYS A 376 23.06 -2.31 -0.91
C LYS A 376 23.40 -2.08 -2.38
N LYS A 377 24.30 -1.14 -2.66
CA LYS A 377 24.82 -0.86 -4.01
C LYS A 377 25.80 -1.94 -4.52
N GLY A 378 26.17 -2.90 -3.68
CA GLY A 378 27.14 -3.93 -4.03
C GLY A 378 28.51 -3.34 -4.40
N LEU A 379 28.93 -2.24 -3.76
CA LEU A 379 30.21 -1.61 -4.09
C LEU A 379 31.36 -2.52 -3.64
N ASN A 380 32.37 -2.68 -4.50
CA ASN A 380 33.66 -3.23 -4.07
C ASN A 380 34.43 -2.16 -3.27
N GLN A 381 35.53 -2.56 -2.61
CA GLN A 381 36.30 -1.67 -1.74
C GLN A 381 36.72 -0.36 -2.43
N LYS A 382 37.25 -0.44 -3.66
CA LYS A 382 37.70 0.74 -4.42
C LYS A 382 36.54 1.68 -4.75
N ASN A 383 35.41 1.14 -5.19
CA ASN A 383 34.22 1.92 -5.55
C ASN A 383 33.55 2.52 -4.31
N PHE A 384 33.55 1.81 -3.18
CA PHE A 384 33.03 2.31 -1.91
C PHE A 384 33.79 3.55 -1.46
N PHE A 385 35.13 3.51 -1.42
CA PHE A 385 35.93 4.68 -1.04
C PHE A 385 35.82 5.82 -2.05
N LYS A 386 35.74 5.52 -3.34
CA LYS A 386 35.45 6.55 -4.36
C LYS A 386 34.10 7.24 -4.08
N ASN A 387 33.07 6.46 -3.73
CA ASN A 387 31.77 7.03 -3.39
C ASN A 387 31.83 7.90 -2.11
N CYS A 388 32.50 7.41 -1.06
CA CYS A 388 32.70 8.16 0.17
C CYS A 388 33.38 9.51 -0.08
N ARG A 389 34.44 9.54 -0.90
CA ARG A 389 35.13 10.79 -1.27
C ARG A 389 34.23 11.76 -2.04
N ASN A 390 33.43 11.25 -2.97
CA ASN A 390 32.48 12.07 -3.72
C ASN A 390 31.39 12.68 -2.81
N GLU A 391 31.05 12.00 -1.72
CA GLU A 391 30.08 12.45 -0.71
C GLU A 391 30.73 13.28 0.42
N GLY A 392 32.03 13.57 0.36
CA GLY A 392 32.75 14.36 1.37
C GLY A 392 33.12 13.61 2.65
N ILE A 393 33.10 12.28 2.63
CA ILE A 393 33.38 11.42 3.80
C ILE A 393 34.88 11.07 3.80
N GLY A 394 35.69 11.94 4.43
CA GLY A 394 37.16 11.86 4.46
C GLY A 394 37.77 10.95 5.53
N ILE A 395 36.96 10.43 6.47
CA ILE A 395 37.45 9.63 7.61
C ILE A 395 38.32 8.46 7.17
N PHE A 396 37.97 7.78 6.07
CA PHE A 396 38.70 6.61 5.60
C PHE A 396 40.10 6.93 5.07
N ASP A 397 40.32 8.14 4.57
CA ASP A 397 41.62 8.59 4.09
C ASP A 397 42.57 8.90 5.26
N ARG A 398 42.03 9.41 6.39
CA ARG A 398 42.81 9.69 7.62
C ARG A 398 43.20 8.44 8.40
N PHE A 399 42.31 7.44 8.50
CA PHE A 399 42.58 6.22 9.29
C PHE A 399 43.58 5.24 8.66
N LYS A 400 44.24 5.60 7.54
CA LYS A 400 45.17 4.73 6.78
C LYS A 400 44.62 3.32 6.64
N PHE A 401 43.37 3.24 6.17
CA PHE A 401 42.60 2.02 6.15
C PHE A 401 43.33 0.93 5.37
N VAL A 402 43.59 -0.22 6.01
CA VAL A 402 44.34 -1.32 5.38
C VAL A 402 43.44 -1.99 4.35
N LEU A 403 43.77 -1.82 3.07
CA LEU A 403 43.08 -2.49 1.98
C LEU A 403 43.25 -4.01 2.11
N ASN A 404 42.21 -4.82 1.85
CA ASN A 404 42.48 -6.26 1.70
C ASN A 404 42.94 -6.69 0.32
N LYS A 405 43.97 -7.56 0.35
CA LYS A 405 44.65 -8.11 -0.82
C LYS A 405 43.68 -8.75 -1.82
N PHE A 406 42.56 -9.28 -1.31
CA PHE A 406 41.47 -9.82 -2.12
C PHE A 406 40.27 -8.87 -2.10
N ASN A 407 39.57 -8.73 -3.23
CA ASN A 407 38.30 -7.99 -3.36
C ASN A 407 37.12 -8.69 -2.64
N ASP A 408 37.41 -9.39 -1.54
CA ASP A 408 36.41 -9.94 -0.64
C ASP A 408 35.74 -8.77 0.09
N ARG A 409 34.56 -8.41 -0.40
CA ARG A 409 33.69 -7.37 0.16
C ARG A 409 33.37 -7.66 1.64
N GLY A 410 33.15 -8.92 2.01
CA GLY A 410 32.83 -9.31 3.38
C GLY A 410 33.97 -9.06 4.34
N ALA A 411 35.16 -9.50 3.95
CA ALA A 411 36.38 -9.25 4.72
C ALA A 411 36.69 -7.75 4.82
N PHE A 412 36.43 -6.98 3.75
CA PHE A 412 36.59 -5.52 3.74
C PHE A 412 35.68 -4.84 4.78
N PHE A 413 34.37 -5.07 4.71
CA PHE A 413 33.43 -4.45 5.63
C PHE A 413 33.65 -4.92 7.07
N ARG A 414 34.00 -6.19 7.29
CA ARG A 414 34.33 -6.68 8.63
C ARG A 414 35.53 -5.96 9.22
N ARG A 415 36.63 -5.84 8.48
CA ARG A 415 37.80 -5.05 8.93
C ARG A 415 37.42 -3.61 9.18
N MET A 416 36.47 -3.06 8.45
CA MET A 416 35.99 -1.70 8.66
C MET A 416 35.25 -1.55 9.97
N LEU A 417 34.36 -2.49 10.28
CA LEU A 417 33.74 -2.53 11.61
C LEU A 417 34.80 -2.80 12.69
N ASP A 418 35.77 -3.68 12.46
CA ASP A 418 36.83 -3.97 13.44
C ASP A 418 37.69 -2.73 13.70
N GLN A 419 38.08 -1.97 12.68
CA GLN A 419 38.91 -0.76 12.82
C GLN A 419 38.14 0.43 13.41
N ILE A 420 36.82 0.52 13.19
CA ILE A 420 35.97 1.57 13.78
C ILE A 420 35.72 1.30 15.28
N TRP A 421 35.47 0.04 15.67
CA TRP A 421 35.05 -0.29 17.04
C TRP A 421 36.13 -0.91 17.94
N ASP A 422 37.18 -1.52 17.38
CA ASP A 422 38.48 -1.99 17.91
C ASP A 422 38.52 -2.79 19.25
N THR A 423 37.45 -2.84 20.05
CA THR A 423 37.44 -3.44 21.40
C THR A 423 36.09 -4.05 21.80
N SER A 424 36.11 -4.92 22.82
CA SER A 424 34.94 -5.61 23.40
C SER A 424 33.87 -4.68 23.98
N LYS A 425 34.23 -3.44 24.34
CA LYS A 425 33.32 -2.47 24.98
C LYS A 425 32.21 -1.96 24.05
N HIS A 426 32.41 -2.04 22.73
CA HIS A 426 31.43 -1.57 21.74
C HIS A 426 30.75 -2.72 20.98
N LYS A 427 30.78 -3.94 21.53
CA LYS A 427 30.20 -5.13 20.91
C LYS A 427 28.71 -4.94 20.59
N GLU A 428 27.96 -4.27 21.46
CA GLU A 428 26.53 -3.98 21.24
C GLU A 428 26.30 -3.01 20.09
N ALA A 429 27.09 -1.93 20.00
CA ALA A 429 27.02 -0.96 18.90
C ALA A 429 27.28 -1.64 17.55
N ARG A 430 28.32 -2.47 17.50
CA ARG A 430 28.64 -3.30 16.35
C ARG A 430 27.49 -4.25 15.98
N HIS A 431 26.90 -4.92 16.97
CA HIS A 431 25.76 -5.82 16.73
C HIS A 431 24.56 -5.08 16.15
N LEU A 432 24.29 -3.84 16.56
CA LEU A 432 23.20 -3.03 16.00
C LEU A 432 23.44 -2.64 14.55
N VAL A 433 24.69 -2.35 14.15
CA VAL A 433 25.02 -2.07 12.74
C VAL A 433 24.91 -3.33 11.88
N ILE A 434 25.41 -4.46 12.42
CA ILE A 434 25.27 -5.76 11.77
C ILE A 434 23.79 -6.13 11.66
N ALA A 435 22.99 -5.90 12.70
CA ALA A 435 21.55 -6.17 12.69
C ALA A 435 20.81 -5.35 11.64
N ASP A 436 21.10 -4.06 11.48
CA ASP A 436 20.48 -3.26 10.42
C ASP A 436 20.89 -3.72 9.02
N TYR A 437 22.13 -4.18 8.84
CA TYR A 437 22.53 -4.79 7.58
C TYR A 437 21.79 -6.12 7.35
N ILE A 438 21.68 -6.98 8.38
CA ILE A 438 20.86 -8.20 8.34
C ILE A 438 19.43 -7.83 7.94
N LEU A 439 18.85 -6.78 8.56
CA LEU A 439 17.52 -6.28 8.26
C LEU A 439 17.40 -5.93 6.76
N SER A 440 18.38 -5.19 6.24
CA SER A 440 18.41 -4.79 4.83
C SER A 440 18.46 -5.96 3.84
N VAL A 441 19.09 -7.07 4.24
CA VAL A 441 19.14 -8.30 3.43
C VAL A 441 17.86 -9.12 3.62
N ILE A 442 17.32 -9.28 4.83
CA ILE A 442 16.10 -10.07 5.04
C ILE A 442 14.84 -9.39 4.48
N THR A 443 14.84 -8.07 4.34
CA THR A 443 13.76 -7.34 3.68
C THR A 443 13.75 -7.51 2.16
N ARG A 444 14.82 -8.09 1.58
CA ARG A 444 14.86 -8.35 0.14
C ARG A 444 13.89 -9.48 -0.21
N PRO A 445 12.86 -9.20 -1.03
CA PRO A 445 11.90 -10.21 -1.42
C PRO A 445 12.48 -11.21 -2.42
N ASP A 446 13.46 -10.81 -3.23
CA ASP A 446 14.04 -11.59 -4.33
C ASP A 446 14.94 -12.75 -3.90
N ILE A 447 15.22 -12.90 -2.60
CA ILE A 447 16.10 -13.93 -2.06
C ILE A 447 15.38 -14.79 -1.02
N THR A 448 15.61 -16.11 -1.01
CA THR A 448 15.05 -16.97 0.04
C THR A 448 15.77 -16.75 1.38
N PRO A 449 15.23 -17.20 2.53
CA PRO A 449 15.96 -17.20 3.79
C PRO A 449 17.30 -17.93 3.71
N GLY A 450 17.38 -19.01 2.92
CA GLY A 450 18.63 -19.74 2.69
C GLY A 450 19.63 -18.92 1.87
N ASP A 451 19.17 -18.23 0.82
CA ASP A 451 20.01 -17.35 0.00
C ASP A 451 20.48 -16.13 0.80
N ALA A 452 19.58 -15.53 1.57
CA ALA A 452 19.89 -14.43 2.47
C ALA A 452 20.92 -14.84 3.55
N GLU A 453 20.77 -16.04 4.13
CA GLU A 453 21.74 -16.59 5.08
C GLU A 453 23.09 -16.88 4.40
N ALA A 454 23.09 -17.43 3.18
CA ALA A 454 24.30 -17.65 2.40
C ALA A 454 24.98 -16.34 2.01
N GLU A 455 24.21 -15.33 1.61
CA GLU A 455 24.66 -13.98 1.29
C GLU A 455 25.28 -13.33 2.53
N LEU A 456 24.57 -13.35 3.66
CA LEU A 456 25.10 -12.83 4.92
C LEU A 456 26.35 -13.59 5.38
N LYS A 457 26.45 -14.91 5.18
CA LYS A 457 27.65 -15.70 5.49
C LYS A 457 28.85 -15.35 4.60
N LYS A 458 28.63 -14.92 3.35
CA LYS A 458 29.70 -14.40 2.47
C LYS A 458 30.28 -13.11 3.05
N PHE A 459 29.43 -12.26 3.65
CA PHE A 459 29.87 -10.95 4.14
C PHE A 459 30.30 -10.95 5.60
N ILE A 460 29.62 -11.71 6.44
CA ILE A 460 29.81 -11.80 7.89
C ILE A 460 30.27 -13.22 8.24
N LYS A 461 31.58 -13.38 8.44
CA LYS A 461 32.16 -14.57 9.06
C LYS A 461 32.03 -14.40 10.56
N PHE A 462 30.97 -14.98 11.11
CA PHE A 462 30.77 -15.09 12.55
C PHE A 462 31.93 -15.89 13.16
N LYS A 463 32.60 -15.31 14.15
CA LYS A 463 33.78 -15.91 14.79
C LYS A 463 33.38 -17.15 15.60
N TYR A 464 32.14 -17.17 16.09
CA TYR A 464 31.60 -18.26 16.90
C TYR A 464 30.33 -18.84 16.28
N ARG A 465 30.17 -20.16 16.40
CA ARG A 465 28.93 -20.85 16.00
C ARG A 465 27.78 -20.32 16.86
N GLY A 466 26.72 -19.83 16.22
CA GLY A 466 25.55 -19.27 16.91
C GLY A 466 25.59 -17.75 17.14
N GLU A 467 26.70 -17.06 16.88
CA GLU A 467 26.80 -15.60 17.02
C GLU A 467 25.78 -14.86 16.12
N PHE A 468 25.48 -15.38 14.93
CA PHE A 468 24.42 -14.86 14.06
C PHE A 468 23.04 -14.92 14.71
N ALA A 469 22.69 -16.08 15.29
CA ALA A 469 21.44 -16.27 15.98
C ALA A 469 21.37 -15.40 17.24
N GLN A 470 22.48 -15.26 17.96
CA GLN A 470 22.58 -14.38 19.13
C GLN A 470 22.41 -12.91 18.76
N ILE A 471 22.99 -12.44 17.65
CA ILE A 471 22.78 -11.07 17.16
C ILE A 471 21.32 -10.86 16.79
N CYS A 472 20.70 -11.81 16.09
CA CYS A 472 19.27 -11.71 15.73
C CYS A 472 18.38 -11.71 16.98
N ASN A 473 18.61 -12.62 17.93
CA ASN A 473 17.84 -12.68 19.18
C ASN A 473 18.02 -11.40 20.01
N ASN A 474 19.25 -10.89 20.13
CA ASN A 474 19.51 -9.67 20.90
C ASN A 474 18.92 -8.42 20.24
N ALA A 475 18.97 -8.34 18.90
CA ALA A 475 18.51 -7.16 18.18
C ALA A 475 17.00 -7.18 17.88
N PHE A 476 16.43 -8.35 17.65
CA PHE A 476 15.04 -8.52 17.18
C PHE A 476 14.14 -9.27 18.15
N GLY A 477 14.70 -9.90 19.20
CA GLY A 477 13.97 -10.77 20.13
C GLY A 477 13.66 -12.17 19.59
N ILE A 478 13.96 -12.43 18.32
CA ILE A 478 13.65 -13.68 17.60
C ILE A 478 14.77 -14.02 16.62
N ASP A 479 14.79 -15.27 16.17
CA ASP A 479 15.80 -15.73 15.24
C ASP A 479 15.62 -15.10 13.84
N PHE A 480 16.63 -15.31 13.00
CA PHE A 480 16.66 -14.77 11.64
C PHE A 480 15.41 -15.12 10.81
N ARG A 481 14.97 -16.38 10.88
CA ARG A 481 13.83 -16.86 10.09
C ARG A 481 12.52 -16.31 10.64
N GLY A 482 12.35 -16.30 11.96
CA GLY A 482 11.22 -15.67 12.64
C GLY A 482 11.10 -14.20 12.30
N LYS A 483 12.21 -13.44 12.33
CA LYS A 483 12.17 -12.01 11.98
C LYS A 483 11.75 -11.77 10.55
N ARG A 484 12.25 -12.59 9.62
CA ARG A 484 11.83 -12.52 8.23
C ARG A 484 10.35 -12.87 8.09
N ASP A 485 9.90 -13.92 8.78
CA ASP A 485 8.52 -14.36 8.71
C ASP A 485 7.55 -13.30 9.26
N ASP A 486 7.91 -12.62 10.35
CA ASP A 486 7.18 -11.48 10.92
C ASP A 486 7.06 -10.29 9.96
N LEU A 487 8.14 -9.97 9.23
CA LEU A 487 8.16 -8.87 8.26
C LEU A 487 7.22 -9.14 7.08
N PHE A 488 7.20 -10.37 6.58
CA PHE A 488 6.38 -10.73 5.43
C PHE A 488 4.95 -11.11 5.78
N LYS A 489 4.67 -11.46 7.05
CA LYS A 489 3.33 -11.85 7.52
C LYS A 489 2.21 -10.94 7.07
N PRO A 490 2.20 -9.63 7.41
CA PRO A 490 1.08 -8.75 7.03
C PRO A 490 0.93 -8.59 5.51
N ILE A 491 2.04 -8.67 4.77
CA ILE A 491 2.04 -8.56 3.31
C ILE A 491 1.45 -9.82 2.68
N ILE A 492 1.87 -11.00 3.17
CA ILE A 492 1.36 -12.30 2.70
C ILE A 492 -0.11 -12.46 3.03
N GLU A 493 -0.55 -12.09 4.23
CA GLU A 493 -1.96 -12.12 4.64
C GLU A 493 -2.82 -11.25 3.73
N LYS A 494 -2.38 -10.00 3.47
CA LYS A 494 -3.04 -9.08 2.55
C LYS A 494 -3.11 -9.65 1.13
N LEU A 495 -1.98 -10.08 0.57
CA LEU A 495 -1.92 -10.63 -0.79
C LEU A 495 -2.75 -11.90 -0.94
N ALA A 496 -2.84 -12.73 0.11
CA ALA A 496 -3.69 -13.91 0.11
C ALA A 496 -5.17 -13.53 -0.02
N LEU A 497 -5.61 -12.50 0.68
CA LEU A 497 -7.00 -12.02 0.60
C LEU A 497 -7.33 -11.38 -0.76
N GLU A 498 -6.40 -10.62 -1.32
CA GLU A 498 -6.53 -10.02 -2.66
C GLU A 498 -6.62 -11.09 -3.74
N ASN A 499 -5.89 -12.20 -3.59
CA ASN A 499 -5.82 -13.29 -4.56
C ASN A 499 -6.64 -14.53 -4.14
N LYS A 500 -7.68 -14.35 -3.33
CA LYS A 500 -8.47 -15.46 -2.74
C LYS A 500 -9.10 -16.42 -3.76
N ASN A 501 -9.32 -15.97 -4.99
CA ASN A 501 -9.93 -16.73 -6.07
C ASN A 501 -8.90 -17.32 -7.06
N GLU A 502 -7.60 -17.15 -6.82
CA GLU A 502 -6.56 -17.58 -7.75
C GLU A 502 -6.16 -19.05 -7.54
N PRO A 503 -6.21 -19.91 -8.58
CA PRO A 503 -5.86 -21.32 -8.46
C PRO A 503 -4.40 -21.55 -8.00
N LYS A 504 -3.50 -20.66 -8.42
CA LYS A 504 -2.08 -20.65 -8.03
C LYS A 504 -1.79 -19.49 -7.07
N ILE A 505 -2.59 -19.37 -6.01
CA ILE A 505 -2.47 -18.29 -5.03
C ILE A 505 -1.04 -18.08 -4.52
N GLN A 506 -0.27 -19.15 -4.28
CA GLN A 506 1.10 -19.01 -3.80
C GLN A 506 2.03 -18.33 -4.82
N LEU A 507 1.80 -18.52 -6.13
CA LEU A 507 2.56 -17.84 -7.18
C LEU A 507 2.16 -16.36 -7.25
N ARG A 508 0.86 -16.06 -7.13
CA ARG A 508 0.37 -14.66 -7.10
C ARG A 508 0.92 -13.89 -5.90
N ILE A 509 0.94 -14.52 -4.74
CA ILE A 509 1.60 -13.97 -3.54
C ILE A 509 3.10 -13.77 -3.83
N ALA A 510 3.79 -14.75 -4.43
CA ALA A 510 5.21 -14.63 -4.74
C ALA A 510 5.52 -13.45 -5.69
N ILE A 511 4.66 -13.23 -6.68
CA ILE A 511 4.77 -12.10 -7.62
C ILE A 511 4.47 -10.78 -6.91
N GLY A 512 3.40 -10.73 -6.09
CA GLY A 512 3.04 -9.54 -5.32
C GLY A 512 4.10 -9.15 -4.28
N LEU A 513 4.86 -10.13 -3.78
CA LEU A 513 6.04 -9.90 -2.96
C LEU A 513 7.25 -9.42 -3.76
N GLY A 514 7.28 -9.60 -5.08
CA GLY A 514 8.42 -9.29 -5.93
C GLY A 514 9.53 -10.35 -5.91
N ILE A 515 9.23 -11.57 -5.47
CA ILE A 515 10.18 -12.70 -5.47
C ILE A 515 10.47 -13.18 -6.90
N CYS A 516 9.46 -13.10 -7.76
CA CYS A 516 9.56 -13.38 -9.19
C CYS A 516 8.60 -12.49 -9.98
N LYS A 517 8.79 -12.43 -11.29
CA LYS A 517 7.91 -11.74 -12.25
C LYS A 517 7.06 -12.76 -13.00
N GLU A 518 5.96 -12.28 -13.59
CA GLU A 518 5.07 -13.11 -14.42
C GLU A 518 5.82 -13.79 -15.58
N ASN A 519 6.82 -13.09 -16.13
CA ASN A 519 7.58 -13.51 -17.31
C ASN A 519 8.89 -14.24 -16.96
N ASP A 520 9.18 -14.48 -15.67
CA ASP A 520 10.39 -15.20 -15.28
C ASP A 520 10.31 -16.67 -15.73
N PRO A 521 11.48 -17.32 -15.96
CA PRO A 521 11.59 -18.75 -16.19
C PRO A 521 10.79 -19.60 -15.19
N VAL A 522 10.26 -20.74 -15.67
CA VAL A 522 9.36 -21.62 -14.90
C VAL A 522 10.01 -22.11 -13.61
N ASP A 523 11.31 -22.43 -13.63
CA ASP A 523 12.05 -22.88 -12.45
C ASP A 523 12.14 -21.81 -11.34
N ILE A 524 12.31 -20.54 -11.71
CA ILE A 524 12.32 -19.41 -10.77
C ILE A 524 10.92 -19.26 -10.15
N ARG A 525 9.88 -19.27 -10.99
CA ARG A 525 8.50 -19.16 -10.54
C ARG A 525 8.09 -20.31 -9.62
N ASP A 526 8.51 -21.53 -9.92
CA ASP A 526 8.23 -22.70 -9.10
C ASP A 526 8.94 -22.65 -7.75
N ARG A 527 10.22 -22.24 -7.71
CA ARG A 527 10.94 -22.02 -6.45
C ARG A 527 10.26 -20.95 -5.59
N ALA A 528 9.87 -19.83 -6.19
CA ALA A 528 9.20 -18.73 -5.49
C ALA A 528 7.83 -19.14 -4.92
N SER A 529 7.05 -19.86 -5.73
CA SER A 529 5.78 -20.48 -5.34
C SER A 529 5.97 -21.48 -4.18
N HIS A 530 7.01 -22.32 -4.23
CA HIS A 530 7.33 -23.29 -3.18
C HIS A 530 7.76 -22.63 -1.87
N TRP A 531 8.46 -21.49 -1.96
CA TRP A 531 8.81 -20.69 -0.80
C TRP A 531 7.57 -20.19 -0.06
N VAL A 532 6.61 -19.58 -0.77
CA VAL A 532 5.34 -19.14 -0.18
C VAL A 532 4.58 -20.33 0.41
N ALA A 533 4.55 -21.46 -0.29
CA ALA A 533 3.90 -22.67 0.22
C ALA A 533 4.50 -23.16 1.53
N SER A 534 5.83 -23.15 1.63
CA SER A 534 6.57 -23.53 2.84
C SER A 534 6.35 -22.54 3.98
N TYR A 535 6.30 -21.24 3.66
CA TYR A 535 5.99 -20.18 4.62
C TYR A 535 4.60 -20.39 5.25
N VAL A 536 3.57 -20.58 4.42
CA VAL A 536 2.19 -20.74 4.92
C VAL A 536 2.05 -22.01 5.75
N LYS A 537 2.61 -23.13 5.27
CA LYS A 537 2.58 -24.40 6.00
C LYS A 537 3.25 -24.29 7.37
N ARG A 538 4.39 -23.61 7.46
CA ARG A 538 5.15 -23.45 8.70
C ARG A 538 4.42 -22.54 9.70
N ASN A 539 3.91 -21.40 9.25
CA ASN A 539 3.36 -20.37 10.15
C ASN A 539 1.88 -20.61 10.51
N TYR A 540 1.13 -21.30 9.67
CA TYR A 540 -0.33 -21.49 9.86
C TYR A 540 -0.75 -22.96 9.90
N GLY A 541 0.14 -23.91 9.57
CA GLY A 541 -0.20 -25.35 9.55
C GLY A 541 -1.12 -25.78 8.41
N ILE A 542 -1.41 -24.89 7.44
CA ILE A 542 -2.39 -25.10 6.37
C ILE A 542 -1.77 -24.99 4.98
N ARG A 543 -2.54 -25.35 3.94
CA ARG A 543 -2.17 -25.13 2.54
C ARG A 543 -2.40 -23.66 2.15
N PRO A 544 -1.58 -23.07 1.24
CA PRO A 544 -1.74 -21.67 0.80
C PRO A 544 -3.16 -21.30 0.37
N ARG A 545 -3.85 -22.20 -0.34
CA ARG A 545 -5.24 -22.03 -0.79
C ARG A 545 -6.26 -21.85 0.34
N MET A 546 -5.96 -22.31 1.55
CA MET A 546 -6.83 -22.18 2.72
C MET A 546 -6.53 -20.91 3.52
N LEU A 547 -5.41 -20.23 3.23
CA LEU A 547 -4.99 -19.05 3.97
C LEU A 547 -6.05 -17.93 3.96
N PRO A 548 -6.72 -17.58 2.84
CA PRO A 548 -7.74 -16.53 2.84
C PRO A 548 -8.89 -16.85 3.81
N GLN A 549 -9.36 -18.10 3.82
CA GLN A 549 -10.44 -18.54 4.70
C GLN A 549 -9.98 -18.63 6.16
N TYR A 550 -8.74 -19.06 6.40
CA TYR A 550 -8.17 -19.05 7.75
C TYR A 550 -8.11 -17.65 8.34
N LEU A 551 -7.76 -16.66 7.53
CA LEU A 551 -7.71 -15.25 7.94
C LEU A 551 -9.11 -14.64 8.09
N HIS A 552 -10.06 -15.02 7.23
CA HIS A 552 -11.46 -14.59 7.29
C HIS A 552 -12.41 -15.78 7.14
N PRO A 553 -12.86 -16.38 8.26
CA PRO A 553 -13.73 -17.58 8.26
C PRO A 553 -15.07 -17.42 7.53
N GLY A 554 -15.52 -16.19 7.28
CA GLY A 554 -16.73 -15.89 6.50
C GLY A 554 -16.54 -15.91 4.98
N LEU A 555 -15.31 -16.08 4.47
CA LEU A 555 -15.08 -16.29 3.03
C LEU A 555 -15.48 -17.72 2.65
N SER A 556 -16.26 -17.86 1.58
CA SER A 556 -16.59 -19.17 1.02
C SER A 556 -15.31 -19.92 0.66
N GLU A 557 -15.25 -21.23 0.97
CA GLU A 557 -14.16 -22.08 0.48
C GLU A 557 -13.95 -21.88 -1.02
N TYR A 558 -12.68 -21.83 -1.42
CA TYR A 558 -12.32 -21.84 -2.83
C TYR A 558 -12.92 -23.09 -3.49
N SER A 559 -14.02 -22.91 -4.21
CA SER A 559 -14.65 -23.98 -4.96
C SER A 559 -13.85 -24.14 -6.25
N SER A 560 -13.13 -25.26 -6.38
CA SER A 560 -12.44 -25.58 -7.64
C SER A 560 -13.43 -25.53 -8.80
N LEU A 561 -12.95 -25.24 -10.01
CA LEU A 561 -13.80 -25.22 -11.21
C LEU A 561 -14.65 -26.51 -11.35
N LYS A 562 -14.06 -27.67 -11.04
CA LYS A 562 -14.79 -28.94 -10.98
C LYS A 562 -15.96 -28.87 -10.00
N HIS A 563 -15.73 -28.34 -8.79
CA HIS A 563 -16.75 -28.25 -7.75
C HIS A 563 -17.86 -27.25 -8.10
N GLN A 564 -17.51 -26.11 -8.70
CA GLN A 564 -18.50 -25.13 -9.19
C GLN A 564 -19.40 -25.74 -10.26
N VAL A 565 -18.79 -26.37 -11.28
CA VAL A 565 -19.52 -27.07 -12.35
C VAL A 565 -20.38 -28.19 -11.77
N PHE A 566 -19.86 -28.96 -10.82
CA PHE A 566 -20.60 -30.08 -10.21
C PHE A 566 -21.80 -29.59 -9.41
N LYS A 567 -21.65 -28.53 -8.62
CA LYS A 567 -22.75 -27.91 -7.86
C LYS A 567 -23.85 -27.38 -8.80
N TYR A 568 -23.47 -26.68 -9.86
CA TYR A 568 -24.43 -26.19 -10.85
C TYR A 568 -25.16 -27.35 -11.55
N MET A 569 -24.44 -28.43 -11.88
CA MET A 569 -25.01 -29.62 -12.49
C MET A 569 -25.89 -30.43 -11.52
N ASP A 570 -25.65 -30.39 -10.21
CA ASP A 570 -26.53 -31.00 -9.21
C ASP A 570 -27.90 -30.32 -9.19
N ASP A 571 -27.93 -28.99 -9.30
CA ASP A 571 -29.17 -28.20 -9.37
C ASP A 571 -29.81 -28.27 -10.77
N HIS A 572 -29.00 -28.44 -11.82
CA HIS A 572 -29.44 -28.50 -13.22
C HIS A 572 -28.87 -29.73 -13.96
N PRO A 573 -29.34 -30.96 -13.66
CA PRO A 573 -28.77 -32.22 -14.18
C PRO A 573 -28.74 -32.32 -15.71
N LYS A 574 -29.63 -31.61 -16.39
CA LYS A 574 -29.80 -31.64 -17.85
C LYS A 574 -29.08 -30.48 -18.57
N ALA A 575 -28.48 -29.54 -17.83
CA ALA A 575 -27.85 -28.37 -18.42
C ALA A 575 -26.76 -28.74 -19.44
N LYS A 576 -26.72 -28.01 -20.56
CA LYS A 576 -25.69 -28.17 -21.59
C LYS A 576 -24.43 -27.41 -21.21
N PRO A 577 -23.23 -27.81 -21.68
CA PRO A 577 -21.98 -27.09 -21.40
C PRO A 577 -22.00 -25.60 -21.77
N MET A 578 -22.82 -25.19 -22.74
CA MET A 578 -23.02 -23.77 -23.09
C MET A 578 -23.81 -23.02 -22.01
N GLU A 579 -24.89 -23.60 -21.50
CA GLU A 579 -25.70 -23.03 -20.41
C GLU A 579 -24.89 -22.92 -19.11
N VAL A 580 -24.01 -23.90 -18.84
CA VAL A 580 -23.06 -23.84 -17.71
C VAL A 580 -22.05 -22.71 -17.90
N LYS A 581 -21.58 -22.47 -19.14
CA LYS A 581 -20.64 -21.39 -19.46
C LYS A 581 -21.29 -20.01 -19.34
N GLU A 582 -22.54 -19.86 -19.76
CA GLU A 582 -23.29 -18.61 -19.64
C GLU A 582 -23.49 -18.18 -18.18
N ASN A 583 -23.61 -19.14 -17.27
CA ASN A 583 -23.68 -18.89 -15.82
C ASN A 583 -22.31 -18.74 -15.13
N MET A 584 -21.20 -18.94 -15.85
CA MET A 584 -19.84 -18.89 -15.31
C MET A 584 -18.96 -18.09 -16.28
N GLU A 585 -19.10 -16.76 -16.24
CA GLU A 585 -18.34 -15.84 -17.08
C GLU A 585 -16.82 -16.08 -16.96
N SER A 586 -16.11 -15.91 -18.07
CA SER A 586 -14.64 -16.00 -18.25
C SER A 586 -13.95 -17.37 -18.31
N MET A 587 -14.60 -18.44 -18.84
CA MET A 587 -14.01 -19.80 -18.82
C MET A 587 -13.91 -20.54 -20.16
N ASN A 588 -12.89 -21.39 -20.27
CA ASN A 588 -12.62 -22.24 -21.44
C ASN A 588 -13.68 -23.36 -21.55
N ILE A 589 -14.44 -23.33 -22.66
CA ILE A 589 -15.53 -24.28 -22.97
C ILE A 589 -15.06 -25.74 -22.97
N ALA A 590 -13.80 -26.03 -23.34
CA ALA A 590 -13.28 -27.39 -23.40
C ALA A 590 -13.17 -28.02 -22.01
N THR A 591 -12.73 -27.25 -21.02
CA THR A 591 -12.62 -27.68 -19.62
C THR A 591 -13.99 -27.91 -19.00
N ILE A 592 -14.94 -27.01 -19.24
CA ILE A 592 -16.34 -27.17 -18.79
C ILE A 592 -16.95 -28.44 -19.39
N ARG A 593 -16.78 -28.69 -20.69
CA ARG A 593 -17.23 -29.94 -21.34
C ARG A 593 -16.66 -31.19 -20.65
N GLY A 594 -15.38 -31.17 -20.30
CA GLY A 594 -14.72 -32.25 -19.57
C GLY A 594 -15.37 -32.53 -18.22
N TYR A 595 -15.61 -31.50 -17.41
CA TYR A 595 -16.24 -31.66 -16.10
C TYR A 595 -17.72 -32.03 -16.17
N VAL A 596 -18.50 -31.46 -17.10
CA VAL A 596 -19.90 -31.86 -17.33
C VAL A 596 -19.96 -33.34 -17.74
N LYS A 597 -19.08 -33.80 -18.64
CA LYS A 597 -19.00 -35.22 -19.03
C LYS A 597 -18.69 -36.12 -17.84
N LEU A 598 -17.76 -35.70 -16.98
CA LEU A 598 -17.37 -36.44 -15.78
C LEU A 598 -18.53 -36.51 -14.77
N TRP A 599 -19.16 -35.37 -14.46
CA TRP A 599 -20.32 -35.33 -13.56
C TRP A 599 -21.46 -36.23 -14.05
N ARG A 600 -21.77 -36.19 -15.35
CA ARG A 600 -22.82 -37.02 -15.95
C ARG A 600 -22.51 -38.52 -15.89
N LYS A 601 -21.23 -38.89 -16.00
CA LYS A 601 -20.79 -40.28 -15.81
C LYS A 601 -21.00 -40.74 -14.37
N GLU A 602 -20.75 -39.85 -13.41
CA GLU A 602 -20.87 -40.12 -11.97
C GLU A 602 -22.33 -40.05 -11.47
N ASN A 603 -23.19 -39.27 -12.11
CA ASN A 603 -24.57 -38.97 -11.68
C ASN A 603 -25.62 -39.37 -12.73
N TRP A 604 -25.39 -40.45 -13.45
CA TRP A 604 -26.25 -40.91 -14.57
C TRP A 604 -27.72 -41.10 -14.17
N GLU A 605 -27.98 -41.43 -12.90
CA GLU A 605 -29.32 -41.65 -12.35
C GLU A 605 -30.18 -40.38 -12.34
N LYS A 606 -29.58 -39.22 -12.05
CA LYS A 606 -30.28 -37.92 -11.99
C LYS A 606 -30.69 -37.40 -13.38
N ILE A 607 -30.15 -37.98 -14.45
CA ILE A 607 -30.37 -37.55 -15.84
C ILE A 607 -31.55 -38.31 -16.48
N LYS A 608 -31.94 -39.46 -15.92
CA LYS A 608 -32.90 -40.36 -16.56
C LYS A 608 -34.34 -39.86 -16.37
N ALA A 609 -34.99 -39.46 -17.46
CA ALA A 609 -36.45 -39.41 -17.49
C ALA A 609 -37.01 -40.84 -17.25
N PRO A 610 -38.14 -41.02 -16.55
CA PRO A 610 -38.77 -42.32 -16.44
C PRO A 610 -39.08 -42.83 -17.86
N LEU A 611 -38.52 -43.99 -18.23
CA LEU A 611 -38.85 -44.62 -19.50
C LEU A 611 -40.33 -44.98 -19.46
N ASN A 612 -41.10 -44.50 -20.44
CA ASN A 612 -42.47 -44.95 -20.58
C ASN A 612 -42.48 -46.38 -21.17
N PRO A 613 -43.09 -47.39 -20.51
CA PRO A 613 -43.14 -48.75 -21.04
C PRO A 613 -43.80 -48.83 -22.43
N TYR A 614 -44.70 -47.89 -22.76
CA TYR A 614 -45.37 -47.85 -24.07
C TYR A 614 -44.41 -47.56 -25.23
N ASP A 615 -43.34 -46.80 -25.01
CA ASP A 615 -42.36 -46.43 -26.04
C ASP A 615 -41.50 -47.63 -26.49
N LEU A 616 -41.41 -48.67 -25.66
CA LEU A 616 -40.62 -49.86 -25.95
C LEU A 616 -41.37 -50.86 -26.85
N ILE A 617 -42.70 -50.81 -26.88
CA ILE A 617 -43.56 -51.80 -27.54
C ILE A 617 -43.34 -51.83 -29.06
N PRO A 618 -43.36 -50.69 -29.80
CA PRO A 618 -43.21 -50.72 -31.26
C PRO A 618 -41.89 -51.39 -31.68
N LYS A 619 -40.80 -51.07 -30.98
CA LYS A 619 -39.46 -51.62 -31.24
C LYS A 619 -39.40 -53.13 -31.07
N TYR A 620 -40.03 -53.67 -30.03
CA TYR A 620 -40.01 -55.12 -29.79
C TYR A 620 -40.93 -55.89 -30.72
N ILE A 621 -42.03 -55.27 -31.14
CA ILE A 621 -42.95 -55.87 -32.12
C ILE A 621 -42.30 -55.98 -33.49
N GLU A 622 -41.65 -54.91 -33.94
CA GLU A 622 -40.89 -54.90 -35.19
C GLU A 622 -39.76 -55.93 -35.16
N LYS A 623 -38.99 -55.97 -34.06
CA LYS A 623 -37.89 -56.93 -33.89
C LYS A 623 -38.34 -58.40 -33.78
N LEU A 624 -39.58 -58.67 -33.36
CA LEU A 624 -40.16 -60.02 -33.33
C LEU A 624 -40.94 -60.38 -34.61
N GLY A 625 -41.19 -59.42 -35.51
CA GLY A 625 -41.99 -59.64 -36.71
C GLY A 625 -43.45 -60.03 -36.42
N VAL A 626 -44.06 -59.46 -35.37
CA VAL A 626 -45.43 -59.78 -34.96
C VAL A 626 -46.45 -58.72 -35.41
N ASP A 627 -47.71 -59.12 -35.57
CA ASP A 627 -48.73 -58.28 -36.23
C ASP A 627 -49.15 -57.08 -35.36
N LYS A 628 -49.69 -56.05 -36.02
CA LYS A 628 -50.19 -54.84 -35.36
C LYS A 628 -51.26 -55.12 -34.29
N GLU A 629 -52.04 -56.20 -34.42
CA GLU A 629 -53.04 -56.58 -33.41
C GLU A 629 -52.41 -56.97 -32.05
N ILE A 630 -51.22 -57.56 -32.07
CA ILE A 630 -50.47 -57.92 -30.85
C ILE A 630 -50.01 -56.65 -30.12
N LYS A 631 -49.74 -55.55 -30.84
CA LYS A 631 -49.46 -54.24 -30.23
C LYS A 631 -50.62 -53.75 -29.37
N VAL A 632 -51.83 -53.79 -29.92
CA VAL A 632 -53.04 -53.31 -29.24
C VAL A 632 -53.30 -54.13 -27.97
N LEU A 633 -53.16 -55.46 -28.06
CA LEU A 633 -53.32 -56.35 -26.90
C LEU A 633 -52.22 -56.14 -25.84
N THR A 634 -50.98 -55.95 -26.27
CA THR A 634 -49.85 -55.69 -25.36
C THR A 634 -50.07 -54.41 -24.56
N ILE A 635 -50.54 -53.33 -25.22
CA ILE A 635 -50.89 -52.07 -24.56
C ILE A 635 -52.02 -52.28 -23.56
N LYS A 636 -53.10 -52.95 -23.95
CA LYS A 636 -54.25 -53.24 -23.05
C LYS A 636 -53.83 -54.01 -21.80
N PHE A 637 -52.94 -55.00 -21.91
CA PHE A 637 -52.43 -55.73 -20.75
C PHE A 637 -51.59 -54.84 -19.82
N LEU A 638 -50.78 -53.94 -20.37
CA LEU A 638 -49.99 -53.00 -19.58
C LEU A 638 -50.86 -51.93 -18.90
N GLU A 639 -51.88 -51.41 -19.57
CA GLU A 639 -52.86 -50.47 -19.01
C GLU A 639 -53.65 -51.12 -17.86
N THR A 640 -54.12 -52.35 -18.07
CA THR A 640 -54.82 -53.14 -17.03
C THR A 640 -53.90 -53.35 -15.82
N PHE A 641 -52.63 -53.67 -16.05
CA PHE A 641 -51.65 -53.81 -14.99
C PHE A 641 -51.38 -52.50 -14.26
N GLN A 642 -51.23 -51.39 -14.98
CA GLN A 642 -50.98 -50.06 -14.43
C GLN A 642 -52.15 -49.57 -13.57
N SER A 643 -53.39 -49.85 -13.98
CA SER A 643 -54.60 -49.49 -13.24
C SER A 643 -54.75 -50.25 -11.92
N ARG A 644 -54.18 -51.46 -11.82
CA ARG A 644 -54.30 -52.33 -10.62
C ARG A 644 -53.05 -52.38 -9.75
N LYS A 645 -51.86 -52.11 -10.31
CA LYS A 645 -50.58 -52.12 -9.60
C LYS A 645 -49.69 -50.97 -10.06
N LYS A 646 -49.11 -50.23 -9.11
CA LYS A 646 -48.11 -49.19 -9.43
C LYS A 646 -46.88 -49.81 -10.13
N ILE A 647 -46.61 -49.30 -11.33
CA ILE A 647 -45.37 -49.52 -12.09
C ILE A 647 -44.29 -48.63 -11.44
N GLY A 648 -43.83 -48.96 -10.23
CA GLY A 648 -42.72 -48.26 -9.57
C GLY A 648 -41.36 -48.64 -10.18
N ASN A 649 -40.35 -48.89 -9.34
CA ASN A 649 -39.00 -49.35 -9.73
C ASN A 649 -38.95 -50.78 -10.34
N ARG A 650 -40.04 -51.27 -10.93
CA ARG A 650 -40.08 -52.59 -11.58
C ARG A 650 -39.32 -52.54 -12.91
N ASN A 651 -38.65 -53.63 -13.28
CA ASN A 651 -37.97 -53.77 -14.57
C ASN A 651 -38.97 -53.62 -15.73
N LEU A 652 -39.05 -52.42 -16.31
CA LEU A 652 -39.97 -52.02 -17.38
C LEU A 652 -39.87 -52.92 -18.61
N LYS A 653 -38.65 -53.28 -19.03
CA LYS A 653 -38.42 -54.19 -20.16
C LYS A 653 -39.02 -55.57 -19.91
N GLY A 654 -38.88 -56.07 -18.67
CA GLY A 654 -39.46 -57.36 -18.29
C GLY A 654 -40.98 -57.36 -18.24
N LEU A 655 -41.60 -56.22 -17.88
CA LEU A 655 -43.05 -56.07 -17.89
C LEU A 655 -43.60 -56.02 -19.32
N VAL A 656 -42.95 -55.24 -20.20
CA VAL A 656 -43.30 -55.19 -21.64
C VAL A 656 -43.13 -56.57 -22.29
N ALA A 657 -42.04 -57.29 -22.01
CA ALA A 657 -41.81 -58.63 -22.53
C ALA A 657 -42.90 -59.63 -22.12
N ALA A 658 -43.38 -59.54 -20.87
CA ALA A 658 -44.42 -60.42 -20.36
C ALA A 658 -45.81 -60.11 -20.95
N ALA A 659 -46.16 -58.82 -21.08
CA ALA A 659 -47.40 -58.42 -21.75
C ALA A 659 -47.40 -58.83 -23.23
N LEU A 660 -46.25 -58.71 -23.90
CA LEU A 660 -46.07 -59.12 -25.29
C LEU A 660 -46.18 -60.64 -25.46
N TYR A 661 -45.61 -61.41 -24.54
CA TYR A 661 -45.78 -62.87 -24.52
C TYR A 661 -47.25 -63.28 -24.39
N LEU A 662 -48.00 -62.67 -23.46
CA LEU A 662 -49.43 -62.94 -23.27
C LEU A 662 -50.24 -62.55 -24.51
N ALA A 663 -49.93 -61.43 -25.16
CA ALA A 663 -50.60 -61.00 -26.37
C ALA A 663 -50.37 -61.96 -27.55
N CYS A 664 -49.14 -62.46 -27.72
CA CYS A 664 -48.84 -63.50 -28.70
C CYS A 664 -49.58 -64.81 -28.38
N PHE A 665 -49.64 -65.21 -27.10
CA PHE A 665 -50.33 -66.43 -26.67
C PHE A 665 -51.83 -66.38 -26.96
N VAL A 666 -52.50 -65.28 -26.62
CA VAL A 666 -53.94 -65.08 -26.88
C VAL A 666 -54.26 -65.08 -28.37
N LYS A 667 -53.32 -64.65 -29.21
CA LYS A 667 -53.44 -64.63 -30.67
C LYS A 667 -52.89 -65.90 -31.35
N GLU A 668 -52.58 -66.94 -30.59
CA GLU A 668 -52.07 -68.23 -31.09
C GLU A 668 -50.79 -68.09 -31.93
N LYS A 669 -50.00 -67.04 -31.68
CA LYS A 669 -48.67 -66.87 -32.29
C LYS A 669 -47.61 -67.52 -31.41
N SER A 670 -46.93 -68.54 -31.96
CA SER A 670 -45.85 -69.26 -31.29
C SER A 670 -44.60 -68.37 -31.14
N VAL A 671 -44.48 -67.70 -29.99
CA VAL A 671 -43.26 -66.96 -29.62
C VAL A 671 -42.65 -67.63 -28.39
N SER A 672 -41.45 -68.20 -28.54
CA SER A 672 -40.76 -68.82 -27.41
C SER A 672 -40.28 -67.78 -26.40
N LYS A 673 -40.25 -68.15 -25.11
CA LYS A 673 -39.70 -67.30 -24.04
C LYS A 673 -38.22 -66.97 -24.29
N MET A 674 -37.47 -67.86 -24.94
CA MET A 674 -36.06 -67.66 -25.31
C MET A 674 -35.92 -66.63 -26.45
N SER A 675 -36.83 -66.64 -27.43
CA SER A 675 -36.86 -65.63 -28.50
C SER A 675 -37.13 -64.22 -27.95
N LEU A 676 -38.04 -64.12 -26.98
CA LEU A 676 -38.30 -62.86 -26.26
C LEU A 676 -37.13 -62.42 -25.39
N GLU A 677 -36.45 -63.34 -24.72
CA GLU A 677 -35.24 -63.05 -23.94
C GLU A 677 -34.14 -62.46 -24.82
N LYS A 678 -33.88 -63.05 -25.99
CA LYS A 678 -32.93 -62.52 -26.99
C LYS A 678 -33.38 -61.18 -27.59
N CYS A 679 -34.68 -61.00 -27.81
CA CYS A 679 -35.22 -59.77 -28.40
C CYS A 679 -35.14 -58.57 -27.43
N VAL A 680 -35.59 -58.76 -26.19
CA VAL A 680 -35.79 -57.71 -25.19
C VAL A 680 -34.56 -57.52 -24.29
N GLY A 681 -33.73 -58.56 -24.15
CA GLY A 681 -32.54 -58.57 -23.29
C GLY A 681 -32.89 -58.73 -21.80
N VAL A 682 -33.89 -59.57 -21.50
CA VAL A 682 -34.38 -59.85 -20.14
C VAL A 682 -34.53 -61.35 -19.95
N SER A 683 -34.04 -61.88 -18.83
CA SER A 683 -34.02 -63.34 -18.60
C SER A 683 -35.41 -63.97 -18.59
N SER A 684 -35.52 -65.20 -19.11
CA SER A 684 -36.77 -65.97 -19.13
C SER A 684 -37.38 -66.18 -17.74
N VAL A 685 -36.56 -66.25 -16.69
CA VAL A 685 -37.03 -66.29 -15.28
C VAL A 685 -37.74 -65.00 -14.88
N THR A 686 -37.22 -63.85 -15.32
CA THR A 686 -37.85 -62.53 -15.08
C THR A 686 -39.15 -62.40 -15.86
N ILE A 687 -39.18 -62.87 -17.11
CA ILE A 687 -40.39 -62.88 -17.96
C ILE A 687 -41.49 -63.72 -17.29
N ARG A 688 -41.17 -64.94 -16.82
CA ARG A 688 -42.14 -65.81 -16.11
C ARG A 688 -42.72 -65.15 -14.87
N LYS A 689 -41.87 -64.52 -14.04
CA LYS A 689 -42.32 -63.82 -12.83
C LYS A 689 -43.31 -62.70 -13.18
N ARG A 690 -43.02 -61.93 -14.23
CA ARG A 690 -43.90 -60.83 -14.68
C ARG A 690 -45.18 -61.32 -15.36
N ILE A 691 -45.16 -62.44 -16.07
CA ILE A 691 -46.37 -63.08 -16.61
C ILE A 691 -47.31 -63.44 -15.47
N LYS A 692 -46.82 -64.08 -14.41
CA LYS A 692 -47.62 -64.42 -13.24
C LYS A 692 -48.25 -63.17 -12.60
N GLU A 693 -47.45 -62.12 -12.39
CA GLU A 693 -47.95 -60.87 -11.83
C GLU A 693 -49.02 -60.19 -12.70
N LEU A 694 -48.89 -60.28 -14.03
CA LEU A 694 -49.86 -59.78 -15.01
C LEU A 694 -51.14 -60.61 -14.99
N MET A 695 -51.03 -61.93 -14.93
CA MET A 695 -52.14 -62.87 -14.83
C MET A 695 -52.97 -62.67 -13.56
N ASP A 696 -52.34 -62.31 -12.44
CA ASP A 696 -53.05 -61.94 -11.21
C ASP A 696 -53.89 -60.67 -11.37
N CYS A 697 -53.58 -59.84 -12.37
CA CYS A 697 -54.27 -58.56 -12.61
C CYS A 697 -55.31 -58.65 -13.72
N ILE A 698 -55.35 -59.71 -14.53
CA ILE A 698 -56.28 -59.84 -15.66
C ILE A 698 -57.50 -60.65 -15.22
N ASP A 699 -58.70 -60.20 -15.61
CA ASP A 699 -59.92 -60.96 -15.41
C ASP A 699 -59.93 -62.19 -16.34
N LYS A 700 -59.85 -63.39 -15.75
CA LYS A 700 -59.72 -64.66 -16.48
C LYS A 700 -60.98 -65.02 -17.26
N ASN A 701 -62.12 -64.40 -16.95
CA ASN A 701 -63.38 -64.62 -17.67
C ASN A 701 -63.40 -63.97 -19.07
N ASN A 702 -62.59 -62.92 -19.28
CA ASN A 702 -62.53 -62.20 -20.55
C ASN A 702 -61.63 -62.84 -21.61
N PHE A 703 -60.88 -63.88 -21.26
CA PHE A 703 -59.93 -64.52 -22.17
C PHE A 703 -59.89 -66.04 -21.93
N SER A 704 -60.79 -66.77 -22.61
CA SER A 704 -60.91 -68.24 -22.53
C SER A 704 -59.65 -69.02 -22.93
N LYS A 705 -58.73 -68.38 -23.67
CA LYS A 705 -57.46 -68.93 -24.15
C LYS A 705 -56.23 -68.51 -23.33
N LEU A 706 -56.37 -67.96 -22.11
CA LEU A 706 -55.19 -67.65 -21.28
C LEU A 706 -54.50 -68.93 -20.77
N PRO A 707 -53.16 -68.92 -20.58
CA PRO A 707 -52.47 -70.07 -20.02
C PRO A 707 -53.03 -70.32 -18.62
N ARG A 708 -53.67 -71.47 -18.40
CA ARG A 708 -53.99 -71.89 -17.03
C ARG A 708 -52.65 -72.05 -16.33
N ASP A 709 -52.44 -71.26 -15.28
CA ASP A 709 -51.26 -71.30 -14.42
C ASP A 709 -51.22 -72.67 -13.69
N VAL A 710 -50.85 -73.71 -14.41
CA VAL A 710 -50.52 -75.01 -13.83
C VAL A 710 -49.01 -75.11 -13.92
N PRO A 711 -48.28 -75.02 -12.78
CA PRO A 711 -46.84 -75.04 -12.81
C PRO A 711 -46.35 -76.30 -13.53
N LEU A 712 -45.37 -76.15 -14.42
CA LEU A 712 -44.87 -77.24 -15.29
C LEU A 712 -44.49 -78.50 -14.50
N LYS A 713 -43.93 -78.33 -13.30
CA LYS A 713 -43.52 -79.42 -12.41
C LYS A 713 -44.68 -80.38 -12.04
N PRO A 714 -45.82 -79.91 -11.49
CA PRO A 714 -47.00 -80.75 -11.28
C PRO A 714 -47.49 -81.50 -12.53
N GLN A 715 -47.42 -80.89 -13.72
CA GLN A 715 -47.85 -81.55 -14.96
C GLN A 715 -46.91 -82.70 -15.34
N VAL A 716 -45.60 -82.44 -15.33
CA VAL A 716 -44.56 -83.44 -15.58
C VAL A 716 -44.66 -84.59 -14.56
N PHE A 717 -44.84 -84.27 -13.28
CA PHE A 717 -45.00 -85.26 -12.22
C PHE A 717 -46.29 -86.08 -12.36
N LYS A 718 -47.41 -85.45 -12.75
CA LYS A 718 -48.67 -86.15 -12.99
C LYS A 718 -48.56 -87.11 -14.17
N TYR A 719 -47.95 -86.68 -15.28
CA TYR A 719 -47.71 -87.53 -16.43
C TYR A 719 -46.82 -88.73 -16.06
N LEU A 720 -45.71 -88.48 -15.37
CA LEU A 720 -44.76 -89.52 -14.94
C LEU A 720 -45.36 -90.48 -13.91
N ASN A 721 -46.22 -90.01 -13.00
CA ASN A 721 -46.95 -90.88 -12.09
C ASN A 721 -47.92 -91.82 -12.83
N ASN A 722 -48.53 -91.34 -13.91
CA ASN A 722 -49.45 -92.14 -14.73
C ASN A 722 -48.72 -93.02 -15.76
N HIS A 723 -47.50 -92.66 -16.16
CA HIS A 723 -46.67 -93.38 -17.14
C HIS A 723 -45.26 -93.62 -16.57
N PRO A 724 -45.12 -94.54 -15.59
CA PRO A 724 -43.90 -94.63 -14.81
C PRO A 724 -42.71 -95.22 -15.57
N SER A 725 -42.95 -95.77 -16.77
CA SER A 725 -41.97 -96.32 -17.71
C SER A 725 -41.54 -95.32 -18.78
N ALA A 726 -42.14 -94.12 -18.84
CA ALA A 726 -41.84 -93.12 -19.87
C ALA A 726 -40.36 -92.73 -19.85
N ARG A 727 -39.73 -92.69 -21.03
CA ARG A 727 -38.33 -92.27 -21.19
C ARG A 727 -38.22 -90.75 -21.16
N VAL A 728 -37.05 -90.24 -20.75
CA VAL A 728 -36.85 -88.79 -20.62
C VAL A 728 -37.08 -88.04 -21.94
N ASN A 729 -36.68 -88.63 -23.07
CA ASN A 729 -36.90 -88.07 -24.40
C ASN A 729 -38.38 -88.02 -24.78
N GLU A 730 -39.20 -88.96 -24.31
CA GLU A 730 -40.66 -88.95 -24.52
C GLU A 730 -41.30 -87.79 -23.75
N VAL A 731 -40.84 -87.55 -22.52
CA VAL A 731 -41.33 -86.43 -21.70
C VAL A 731 -40.88 -85.09 -22.28
N ILE A 732 -39.63 -84.99 -22.74
CA ILE A 732 -39.12 -83.79 -23.42
C ILE A 732 -39.94 -83.51 -24.70
N ASN A 733 -40.22 -84.54 -25.50
CA ASN A 733 -41.03 -84.39 -26.71
C ASN A 733 -42.48 -83.98 -26.40
N LEU A 734 -43.06 -84.51 -25.33
CA LEU A 734 -44.42 -84.15 -24.89
C LEU A 734 -44.51 -82.68 -24.42
N PHE A 735 -43.45 -82.17 -23.80
CA PHE A 735 -43.35 -80.80 -23.28
C PHE A 735 -42.36 -79.93 -24.08
N LYS A 736 -42.25 -80.16 -25.40
CA LYS A 736 -41.23 -79.56 -26.29
C LYS A 736 -41.19 -78.02 -26.34
N GLU A 737 -42.25 -77.35 -25.88
CA GLU A 737 -42.34 -75.89 -25.83
C GLU A 737 -41.66 -75.29 -24.58
N GLU A 738 -41.22 -76.12 -23.64
CA GLU A 738 -40.55 -75.72 -22.41
C GLU A 738 -39.05 -76.09 -22.43
N ASN A 739 -38.27 -75.45 -21.56
CA ASN A 739 -36.81 -75.64 -21.54
C ASN A 739 -36.44 -77.09 -21.16
N GLU A 740 -35.66 -77.74 -22.02
CA GLU A 740 -35.23 -79.13 -21.91
C GLU A 740 -34.53 -79.44 -20.58
N ASP A 741 -33.60 -78.60 -20.13
CA ASP A 741 -32.90 -78.76 -18.85
C ASP A 741 -33.87 -78.75 -17.67
N THR A 742 -34.94 -77.95 -17.76
CA THR A 742 -35.96 -77.84 -16.72
C THR A 742 -36.79 -79.12 -16.64
N ILE A 743 -37.13 -79.70 -17.79
CA ILE A 743 -37.85 -80.99 -17.87
C ILE A 743 -36.95 -82.12 -17.38
N LEU A 744 -35.68 -82.14 -17.79
CA LEU A 744 -34.68 -83.11 -17.36
C LEU A 744 -34.52 -83.09 -15.83
N ARG A 745 -34.43 -81.90 -15.23
CA ARG A 745 -34.35 -81.73 -13.77
C ARG A 745 -35.59 -82.28 -13.07
N TYR A 746 -36.80 -81.99 -13.57
CA TYR A 746 -38.03 -82.51 -12.98
C TYR A 746 -38.17 -84.02 -13.15
N TYR A 747 -37.75 -84.57 -14.28
CA TYR A 747 -37.70 -86.02 -14.51
C TYR A 747 -36.73 -86.70 -13.52
N GLN A 748 -35.55 -86.13 -13.30
CA GLN A 748 -34.58 -86.62 -12.31
C GLN A 748 -35.14 -86.52 -10.88
N GLU A 749 -35.69 -85.37 -10.49
CA GLU A 749 -36.32 -85.18 -9.18
C GLU A 749 -37.47 -86.18 -8.93
N TRP A 750 -38.28 -86.46 -9.95
CA TRP A 750 -39.35 -87.44 -9.87
C TRP A 750 -38.79 -88.87 -9.68
N ARG A 751 -37.77 -89.27 -10.44
CA ARG A 751 -37.11 -90.58 -10.27
C ARG A 751 -36.51 -90.76 -8.88
N ILE A 752 -35.88 -89.71 -8.33
CA ILE A 752 -35.34 -89.72 -6.96
C ILE A 752 -36.48 -89.90 -5.96
N LYS A 753 -37.56 -89.11 -6.05
CA LYS A 753 -38.70 -89.24 -5.14
C LYS A 753 -39.42 -90.58 -5.22
N ARG A 754 -39.44 -91.20 -6.40
CA ARG A 754 -40.01 -92.55 -6.60
C ARG A 754 -39.09 -93.65 -6.07
N ARG A 755 -37.77 -93.44 -5.99
CA ARG A 755 -36.85 -94.39 -5.34
C ARG A 755 -36.88 -94.29 -3.81
N LEU A 756 -37.28 -93.13 -3.28
CA LEU A 756 -37.39 -92.86 -1.84
C LEU A 756 -38.76 -93.24 -1.25
N LYS A 757 -39.76 -93.49 -2.11
CA LYS A 757 -41.03 -94.11 -1.77
C LYS A 757 -40.98 -95.57 -2.14
#